data_AF-A0A7S4VBT4-F1
#
_entry.id   AF-A0A7S4VBT4-F1
#
_cell.length_a   1.000
_cell.length_b   1.000
_cell.length_c   1.000
_cell.angle_alpha   90.00
_cell.angle_beta   90.00
_cell.angle_gamma   90.00
#
_symmetry.space_group_name_H-M   'P 1'
#
loop_
_entity.id
_entity.type
_entity.pdbx_description
1 polymer ?
#
loop_
_entity_poly.entity_id
_entity_poly.type
_entity_poly.pdbx_seq_one_letter_code
_entity_poly.pdbx_strand_id
1 'polypeptide(L)'
;FWDCWLEGGFKNGEIVPLPTQEFHCKNVENAFRFMSQGKHMGKIVITGLSDGKFCVETMKTNLGQSHLITGGLGGLGLSIAFRLAEEGCKNVCLVGRRGITNGFQKRQIDLVSKMGCHVKIITSAVVDLVASSLPQPSVIWHAATVYEDKMFSEMTEEAWNLVVDTKVKGYNHLRSIWPSTRIVTFSSVAAYFGNALQTSYALANATLDAYARKKNSKTLSIRLGPLDNVGFITKSKNSRILFDSVPFEIMNVDGVLDRIMKITGEKDSGVFGIYDLKQTTKNNNRDVKAKVKSASEGTGNTYTIKEAQTFVSVILGGSPDQYTSSTSLKESGLDSLSTMEVVNYIHEQSGRQDFKPSNITDEFTVQSIVDVIVSSRGTSVVETFTHTNKDSKTKEAEFFDSSPNRPIVHSELATEKTVFDGPEPEPEISHEPVVTINIAPSFIDFDSIISALKTADVVVLRQSDPLVFNHGAPIESNNEISIAKFMDRYVALSEAFESTSSTVVAIIEGEVRGGGMLFPAVADVCVATKKASFGLPEIHRNMVPSVVSKALVERLGQSTTRRLCLTGESFQTEQALRIGLIDHIVDDDDLDQFVSNTVRRWKSRAPATRFIKNELLPKTSTHSLAMGTVAGTWLMQQGGAGDNHDIGKHEVLKISIDEYGVATLTMCDTTYQNTMTFEMTAAIRSALPRLRRDAKVIILMSSLNHFHVGLNPAKTREWRNRPTCHIAADMKECYMGFVELATLGLPIIAILNGKVYGGGLPIALWCDYRIASADVDMHFGNLSRGMSPAGQLSQLLREYLSP
;
A
#
# COMPACT_ATOMS: atom_id res chain seq x y z
N PHE A 1 2.04 35.58 -13.92
CA PHE A 1 1.11 35.94 -12.84
C PHE A 1 1.76 35.74 -11.48
N TRP A 2 2.15 34.51 -11.11
CA TRP A 2 2.89 34.22 -9.86
C TRP A 2 4.17 35.03 -9.68
N ASP A 3 5.01 35.16 -10.71
CA ASP A 3 6.25 35.94 -10.61
C ASP A 3 5.98 37.44 -10.37
N CYS A 4 4.98 38.02 -11.06
CA CYS A 4 4.57 39.41 -10.84
C CYS A 4 3.93 39.63 -9.45
N TRP A 5 3.18 38.64 -8.94
CA TRP A 5 2.60 38.70 -7.59
C TRP A 5 3.67 38.59 -6.50
N LEU A 6 4.65 37.71 -6.68
CA LEU A 6 5.81 37.60 -5.80
C LEU A 6 6.66 38.89 -5.82
N GLU A 7 6.98 39.41 -7.01
CA GLU A 7 7.72 40.67 -7.15
C GLU A 7 6.98 41.86 -6.53
N GLY A 8 5.67 41.95 -6.73
CA GLY A 8 4.81 42.95 -6.10
C GLY A 8 4.77 42.81 -4.57
N GLY A 9 4.58 41.58 -4.08
CA GLY A 9 4.56 41.27 -2.66
C GLY A 9 5.88 41.53 -1.95
N PHE A 10 7.03 41.26 -2.60
CA PHE A 10 8.35 41.62 -2.08
C PHE A 10 8.58 43.14 -2.08
N LYS A 11 8.18 43.85 -3.14
CA LYS A 11 8.32 45.32 -3.21
C LYS A 11 7.47 46.05 -2.18
N ASN A 12 6.26 45.53 -1.92
CA ASN A 12 5.31 46.16 -1.01
C ASN A 12 5.42 45.65 0.43
N GLY A 13 6.33 44.69 0.69
CA GLY A 13 6.59 44.14 2.02
C GLY A 13 5.56 43.15 2.54
N GLU A 14 4.57 42.78 1.73
CA GLU A 14 3.56 41.75 2.05
C GLU A 14 4.18 40.35 2.11
N ILE A 15 5.28 40.15 1.36
CA ILE A 15 6.08 38.92 1.36
C ILE A 15 7.49 39.29 1.78
N VAL A 16 7.94 38.74 2.90
CA VAL A 16 9.28 38.97 3.44
C VAL A 16 10.10 37.69 3.30
N PRO A 17 11.33 37.73 2.76
CA PRO A 17 12.19 36.56 2.70
C PRO A 17 12.42 35.98 4.09
N LEU A 18 12.49 34.65 4.19
CA LEU A 18 12.84 34.02 5.45
C LEU A 18 14.20 34.53 5.95
N PRO A 19 14.38 34.71 7.27
CA PRO A 19 15.66 35.08 7.85
C PRO A 19 16.74 34.17 7.30
N THR A 20 17.79 34.74 6.69
CA THR A 20 18.78 33.96 5.96
C THR A 20 20.14 34.10 6.62
N GLN A 21 20.76 32.97 6.93
CA GLN A 21 22.12 32.91 7.46
C GLN A 21 23.07 32.45 6.36
N GLU A 22 23.98 33.33 5.96
CA GLU A 22 24.90 33.07 4.86
C GLU A 22 26.22 32.46 5.34
N PHE A 23 26.72 31.49 4.59
CA PHE A 23 28.04 30.92 4.75
C PHE A 23 28.76 30.89 3.42
N HIS A 24 29.98 31.41 3.37
CA HIS A 24 30.80 31.32 2.17
C HIS A 24 31.13 29.85 1.84
N CYS A 25 31.21 29.47 0.56
CA CYS A 25 31.40 28.09 0.08
C CYS A 25 32.67 27.42 0.63
N LYS A 26 33.74 28.20 0.85
CA LYS A 26 34.98 27.75 1.51
C LYS A 26 34.75 27.27 2.95
N ASN A 27 33.65 27.70 3.57
CA ASN A 27 33.24 27.36 4.92
C ASN A 27 31.95 26.52 4.90
N VAL A 28 31.68 25.79 3.81
CA VAL A 28 30.45 24.98 3.68
C VAL A 28 30.31 23.97 4.81
N GLU A 29 31.42 23.42 5.31
CA GLU A 29 31.41 22.53 6.48
C GLU A 29 30.86 23.22 7.72
N ASN A 30 31.19 24.51 7.94
CA ASN A 30 30.64 25.28 9.04
C ASN A 30 29.15 25.58 8.82
N ALA A 31 28.72 25.75 7.57
CA ALA A 31 27.31 25.90 7.22
C ALA A 31 26.53 24.62 7.54
N PHE A 32 27.05 23.45 7.14
CA PHE A 32 26.47 22.15 7.45
C PHE A 32 26.51 21.85 8.94
N ARG A 33 27.57 22.28 9.65
CA ARG A 33 27.68 22.18 11.11
C ARG A 33 26.69 23.10 11.83
N PHE A 34 26.47 24.30 11.33
CA PHE A 34 25.47 25.23 11.86
C PHE A 34 24.05 24.73 11.59
N MET A 35 23.80 24.19 10.39
CA MET A 35 22.55 23.51 10.03
C MET A 35 22.29 22.31 10.92
N SER A 36 23.30 21.45 11.14
CA SER A 36 23.16 20.23 11.94
C SER A 36 22.95 20.49 13.42
N GLN A 37 23.34 21.68 13.92
CA GLN A 37 23.00 22.13 15.27
C GLN A 37 21.54 22.56 15.41
N GLY A 38 20.80 22.75 14.31
CA GLY A 38 19.38 23.12 14.32
C GLY A 38 19.09 24.52 14.86
N LYS A 39 20.11 25.35 15.08
CA LYS A 39 19.98 26.68 15.69
C LYS A 39 19.62 27.78 14.70
N HIS A 40 19.63 27.51 13.40
CA HIS A 40 19.24 28.48 12.39
C HIS A 40 17.74 28.82 12.48
N MET A 41 17.41 30.10 12.37
CA MET A 41 16.04 30.54 12.08
C MET A 41 15.98 30.89 10.60
N GLY A 42 15.02 30.30 9.88
CA GLY A 42 14.83 30.52 8.44
C GLY A 42 15.73 29.63 7.55
N LYS A 43 16.51 30.21 6.64
CA LYS A 43 17.27 29.46 5.61
C LYS A 43 18.78 29.66 5.74
N ILE A 44 19.55 28.60 5.47
CA ILE A 44 21.00 28.69 5.32
C ILE A 44 21.33 28.78 3.84
N VAL A 45 22.12 29.78 3.45
CA VAL A 45 22.50 30.01 2.05
C VAL A 45 24.02 29.94 1.93
N ILE A 46 24.49 29.17 0.94
CA ILE A 46 25.92 29.08 0.63
C ILE A 46 26.26 30.13 -0.43
N THR A 47 27.09 31.09 -0.05
CA THR A 47 27.51 32.20 -0.92
C THR A 47 28.94 32.02 -1.40
N GLY A 48 29.37 32.78 -2.40
CA GLY A 48 30.74 32.69 -2.91
C GLY A 48 31.08 31.39 -3.64
N LEU A 49 30.08 30.56 -3.97
CA LEU A 49 30.19 29.69 -5.13
C LEU A 49 30.43 30.63 -6.31
N SER A 50 31.67 30.68 -6.80
CA SER A 50 31.92 31.33 -8.08
C SER A 50 30.98 30.68 -9.09
N ASP A 51 30.45 31.44 -10.05
CA ASP A 51 29.82 30.92 -11.27
C ASP A 51 30.74 29.99 -12.10
N GLY A 52 31.90 29.61 -11.54
CA GLY A 52 32.78 28.55 -11.98
C GLY A 52 32.01 27.25 -12.15
N LYS A 53 31.67 27.00 -13.41
CA LYS A 53 31.37 25.71 -14.02
C LYS A 53 31.74 24.54 -13.10
N PHE A 54 30.72 23.92 -12.50
CA PHE A 54 30.85 22.57 -11.97
C PHE A 54 31.20 21.65 -13.15
N CYS A 55 32.49 21.53 -13.48
CA CYS A 55 32.97 20.47 -14.35
C CYS A 55 33.06 19.22 -13.49
N VAL A 56 31.95 18.48 -13.40
CA VAL A 56 32.04 17.04 -13.15
C VAL A 56 32.97 16.50 -14.24
N GLU A 57 34.04 15.79 -13.86
CA GLU A 57 34.85 15.06 -14.83
C GLU A 57 33.92 14.06 -15.54
N THR A 58 33.44 14.46 -16.71
CA THR A 58 32.60 13.62 -17.55
C THR A 58 33.41 12.40 -17.95
N MET A 59 32.97 11.22 -17.52
CA MET A 59 33.49 9.96 -18.04
C MET A 59 33.27 9.96 -19.57
N LYS A 60 34.19 9.40 -20.35
CA LYS A 60 33.96 9.28 -21.80
C LYS A 60 32.92 8.18 -22.05
N THR A 61 31.74 8.55 -22.55
CA THR A 61 30.75 7.57 -23.01
C THR A 61 31.26 6.77 -24.22
N ASN A 62 31.03 5.46 -24.18
CA ASN A 62 31.26 4.54 -25.31
C ASN A 62 30.06 4.49 -26.29
N LEU A 63 28.97 5.23 -26.01
CA LEU A 63 27.70 5.18 -26.74
C LEU A 63 27.55 6.30 -27.79
N GLY A 64 28.61 7.06 -28.04
CA GLY A 64 28.59 8.22 -28.93
C GLY A 64 28.12 9.49 -28.22
N GLN A 65 28.02 10.59 -28.97
CA GLN A 65 27.86 11.93 -28.39
C GLN A 65 26.46 12.54 -28.58
N SER A 66 25.59 11.89 -29.36
CA SER A 66 24.27 12.39 -29.71
C SER A 66 23.21 11.31 -29.52
N HIS A 67 22.18 11.60 -28.73
CA HIS A 67 21.13 10.63 -28.38
C HIS A 67 19.75 11.20 -28.65
N LEU A 68 18.84 10.35 -29.10
CA LEU A 68 17.41 10.68 -29.25
C LEU A 68 16.59 9.83 -28.29
N ILE A 69 15.73 10.46 -27.49
CA ILE A 69 14.92 9.79 -26.46
C ILE A 69 13.44 10.09 -26.72
N THR A 70 12.68 9.08 -27.14
CA THR A 70 11.22 9.20 -27.28
C THR A 70 10.53 8.90 -25.96
N GLY A 71 9.45 9.60 -25.64
CA GLY A 71 8.96 9.63 -24.27
C GLY A 71 9.94 10.37 -23.34
N GLY A 72 10.77 11.24 -23.91
CA GLY A 72 11.93 11.85 -23.24
C GLY A 72 11.58 12.78 -22.07
N LEU A 73 10.32 13.21 -21.98
CA LEU A 73 9.80 14.04 -20.89
C LEU A 73 9.03 13.23 -19.83
N GLY A 74 8.97 11.90 -19.99
CA GLY A 74 8.51 10.98 -18.95
C GLY A 74 9.63 10.64 -17.96
N GLY A 75 9.28 10.04 -16.82
CA GLY A 75 10.24 9.73 -15.74
C GLY A 75 11.48 8.98 -16.22
N LEU A 76 11.30 7.83 -16.89
CA LEU A 76 12.42 7.04 -17.42
C LEU A 76 13.24 7.81 -18.48
N GLY A 77 12.57 8.57 -19.36
CA GLY A 77 13.23 9.35 -20.40
C GLY A 77 14.15 10.45 -19.85
N LEU A 78 13.70 11.17 -18.82
CA LEU A 78 14.49 12.19 -18.14
C LEU A 78 15.66 11.58 -17.37
N SER A 79 15.45 10.45 -16.69
CA SER A 79 16.53 9.77 -15.96
C SER A 79 17.61 9.24 -16.92
N ILE A 80 17.24 8.74 -18.10
CA ILE A 80 18.19 8.37 -19.16
C ILE A 80 18.96 9.62 -19.63
N ALA A 81 18.29 10.74 -19.88
CA ALA A 81 18.91 11.98 -20.32
C ALA A 81 19.95 12.49 -19.30
N PHE A 82 19.59 12.44 -18.02
CA PHE A 82 20.46 12.78 -16.91
C PHE A 82 21.70 11.88 -16.89
N ARG A 83 21.50 10.55 -16.92
CA ARG A 83 22.62 9.60 -16.87
C ARG A 83 23.57 9.72 -18.06
N LEU A 84 23.03 9.95 -19.26
CA LEU A 84 23.85 10.18 -20.45
C LEU A 84 24.69 11.45 -20.34
N ALA A 85 24.17 12.50 -19.71
CA ALA A 85 24.90 13.74 -19.48
C ALA A 85 26.02 13.56 -18.44
N GLU A 86 25.78 12.77 -17.38
CA GLU A 86 26.83 12.35 -16.44
C GLU A 86 27.95 11.56 -17.13
N GLU A 87 27.59 10.69 -18.08
CA GLU A 87 28.53 9.96 -18.95
C GLU A 87 29.11 10.83 -20.07
N GLY A 88 28.92 12.15 -20.03
CA GLY A 88 29.60 13.10 -20.91
C GLY A 88 29.05 13.23 -22.32
N CYS A 89 27.82 12.77 -22.59
CA CYS A 89 27.19 13.01 -23.88
C CYS A 89 27.02 14.52 -24.15
N LYS A 90 27.12 14.93 -25.42
CA LYS A 90 27.05 16.35 -25.81
C LYS A 90 25.69 16.81 -26.29
N ASN A 91 24.86 15.90 -26.80
CA ASN A 91 23.57 16.26 -27.38
C ASN A 91 22.50 15.24 -26.99
N VAL A 92 21.39 15.72 -26.45
CA VAL A 92 20.21 14.91 -26.15
C VAL A 92 19.00 15.55 -26.80
N CYS A 93 18.28 14.79 -27.61
CA CYS A 93 17.03 15.18 -28.22
C CYS A 93 15.86 14.47 -27.53
N LEU A 94 15.05 15.20 -26.76
CA LEU A 94 13.88 14.69 -26.06
C LEU A 94 12.63 14.86 -26.93
N VAL A 95 11.97 13.76 -27.28
CA VAL A 95 10.75 13.76 -28.10
C VAL A 95 9.55 13.36 -27.24
N GLY A 96 8.49 14.17 -27.28
CA GLY A 96 7.22 13.87 -26.62
C GLY A 96 6.07 14.75 -27.13
N ARG A 97 4.82 14.36 -26.90
CA ARG A 97 3.65 15.04 -27.51
C ARG A 97 3.30 16.41 -26.93
N ARG A 98 3.69 16.71 -25.68
CA ARG A 98 3.16 17.84 -24.90
C ARG A 98 4.20 18.90 -24.50
N GLY A 99 5.47 18.74 -24.90
CA GLY A 99 6.55 19.60 -24.41
C GLY A 99 6.68 19.59 -22.88
N ILE A 100 7.33 20.60 -22.31
CA ILE A 100 7.48 20.75 -20.86
C ILE A 100 6.13 21.18 -20.26
N THR A 101 5.61 20.40 -19.32
CA THR A 101 4.31 20.61 -18.68
C THR A 101 4.41 20.94 -17.18
N ASN A 102 5.56 20.75 -16.54
CA ASN A 102 5.73 21.05 -15.12
C ASN A 102 7.16 21.51 -14.75
N GLY A 103 7.30 22.09 -13.56
CA GLY A 103 8.58 22.60 -13.06
C GLY A 103 9.66 21.54 -12.82
N PHE A 104 9.27 20.30 -12.52
CA PHE A 104 10.21 19.19 -12.36
C PHE A 104 10.93 18.86 -13.67
N GLN A 105 10.19 18.73 -14.78
CA GLN A 105 10.75 18.49 -16.11
C GLN A 105 11.72 19.61 -16.50
N LYS A 106 11.33 20.88 -16.30
CA LYS A 106 12.18 22.04 -16.57
C LYS A 106 13.49 21.96 -15.78
N ARG A 107 13.41 21.69 -14.48
CA ARG A 107 14.58 21.58 -13.59
C ARG A 107 15.52 20.45 -14.02
N GLN A 108 14.99 19.28 -14.40
CA GLN A 108 15.80 18.15 -14.88
C GLN A 108 16.56 18.51 -16.17
N ILE A 109 15.88 19.18 -17.10
CA ILE A 109 16.49 19.65 -18.36
C ILE A 109 17.57 20.70 -18.10
N ASP A 110 17.32 21.62 -17.17
CA ASP A 110 18.30 22.64 -16.77
C ASP A 110 19.54 21.99 -16.15
N LEU A 111 19.38 20.94 -15.34
CA LEU A 111 20.50 20.17 -14.78
C LEU A 111 21.33 19.48 -15.86
N VAL A 112 20.67 18.79 -16.79
CA VAL A 112 21.32 18.16 -17.96
C VAL A 112 22.09 19.21 -18.77
N SER A 113 21.49 20.38 -18.99
CA SER A 113 22.12 21.48 -19.72
C SER A 113 23.36 22.03 -19.00
N LYS A 114 23.28 22.15 -17.68
CA LYS A 114 24.41 22.60 -16.83
C LYS A 114 25.58 21.62 -16.81
N MET A 115 25.36 20.35 -17.09
CA MET A 115 26.42 19.34 -17.28
C MET A 115 27.14 19.46 -18.63
N GLY A 116 26.79 20.45 -19.45
CA GLY A 116 27.43 20.68 -20.75
C GLY A 116 26.85 19.82 -21.87
N CYS A 117 25.63 19.33 -21.70
CA CYS A 117 24.87 18.62 -22.73
C CYS A 117 23.83 19.57 -23.37
N HIS A 118 23.81 19.66 -24.70
CA HIS A 118 22.80 20.42 -25.42
C HIS A 118 21.49 19.64 -25.50
N VAL A 119 20.44 20.15 -24.85
CA VAL A 119 19.11 19.53 -24.86
C VAL A 119 18.21 20.19 -25.91
N LYS A 120 17.75 19.42 -26.90
CA LYS A 120 16.71 19.83 -27.86
C LYS A 120 15.41 19.13 -27.51
N ILE A 121 14.31 19.87 -27.42
CA ILE A 121 12.99 19.32 -27.14
C ILE A 121 12.15 19.37 -28.42
N ILE A 122 11.49 18.28 -28.75
CA ILE A 122 10.59 18.18 -29.90
C ILE A 122 9.21 17.80 -29.39
N THR A 123 8.27 18.71 -29.59
CA THR A 123 6.86 18.48 -29.31
C THR A 123 6.21 17.80 -30.51
N SER A 124 6.28 16.47 -30.58
CA SER A 124 5.69 15.68 -31.67
C SER A 124 5.41 14.24 -31.22
N ALA A 125 4.50 13.55 -31.91
CA ALA A 125 4.38 12.11 -31.79
C ALA A 125 5.56 11.43 -32.52
N VAL A 126 5.93 10.22 -32.09
CA VAL A 126 7.10 9.51 -32.66
C VAL A 126 6.89 9.23 -34.15
N VAL A 127 5.67 8.87 -34.54
CA VAL A 127 5.30 8.54 -35.93
C VAL A 127 5.30 9.75 -36.86
N ASP A 128 5.29 10.97 -36.32
CA ASP A 128 5.29 12.23 -37.08
C ASP A 128 6.69 12.87 -37.10
N LEU A 129 7.72 12.18 -36.60
CA LEU A 129 9.08 12.69 -36.58
C LEU A 129 9.64 12.75 -38.01
N VAL A 130 10.27 13.86 -38.39
CA VAL A 130 10.86 14.04 -39.73
C VAL A 130 12.39 14.06 -39.64
N ALA A 131 13.04 13.12 -40.34
CA ALA A 131 14.48 12.90 -40.34
C ALA A 131 15.30 14.17 -40.62
N SER A 132 14.93 14.92 -41.66
CA SER A 132 15.67 16.10 -42.14
C SER A 132 15.73 17.24 -41.12
N SER A 133 14.89 17.22 -40.09
CA SER A 133 14.86 18.23 -39.02
C SER A 133 15.85 17.94 -37.87
N LEU A 134 16.56 16.80 -37.92
CA LEU A 134 17.42 16.32 -36.85
C LEU A 134 18.73 15.69 -37.34
N PRO A 135 19.85 15.93 -36.62
CA PRO A 135 21.06 15.17 -36.86
C PRO A 135 20.85 13.70 -36.54
N GLN A 136 21.53 12.80 -37.27
CA GLN A 136 21.47 11.37 -36.99
C GLN A 136 21.99 11.06 -35.57
N PRO A 137 21.20 10.42 -34.71
CA PRO A 137 21.64 10.05 -33.37
C PRO A 137 22.59 8.85 -33.41
N SER A 138 23.55 8.82 -32.48
CA SER A 138 24.40 7.65 -32.22
C SER A 138 23.59 6.49 -31.66
N VAL A 139 22.66 6.78 -30.74
CA VAL A 139 21.74 5.80 -30.14
C VAL A 139 20.35 6.42 -29.97
N ILE A 140 19.32 5.63 -30.28
CA ILE A 140 17.92 5.97 -30.07
C ILE A 140 17.40 5.20 -28.86
N TRP A 141 16.81 5.89 -27.90
CA TRP A 141 16.17 5.34 -26.70
C TRP A 141 14.65 5.44 -26.85
N HIS A 142 14.01 4.32 -27.19
CA HIS A 142 12.58 4.27 -27.41
C HIS A 142 11.82 3.97 -26.11
N ALA A 143 11.63 5.01 -25.29
CA ALA A 143 10.91 4.96 -24.01
C ALA A 143 9.46 5.49 -24.08
N ALA A 144 8.90 5.69 -25.29
CA ALA A 144 7.52 6.13 -25.45
C ALA A 144 6.57 5.01 -25.01
N THR A 145 5.60 5.33 -24.16
CA THR A 145 4.61 4.36 -23.67
C THR A 145 3.32 5.08 -23.27
N VAL A 146 2.20 4.42 -23.54
CA VAL A 146 0.84 4.76 -23.10
C VAL A 146 0.22 3.48 -22.51
N TYR A 147 -0.71 3.64 -21.56
CA TYR A 147 -1.40 2.54 -20.89
C TYR A 147 -2.91 2.73 -21.07
N GLU A 148 -3.60 1.63 -21.35
CA GLU A 148 -5.06 1.51 -21.38
C GLU A 148 -5.39 0.18 -20.69
N ASP A 149 -5.55 0.20 -19.36
CA ASP A 149 -5.80 -1.01 -18.57
C ASP A 149 -7.30 -1.34 -18.62
N LYS A 150 -7.68 -2.34 -19.42
CA LYS A 150 -9.07 -2.80 -19.58
C LYS A 150 -9.14 -4.31 -19.74
N MET A 151 -10.27 -4.92 -19.36
CA MET A 151 -10.51 -6.31 -19.73
C MET A 151 -10.51 -6.44 -21.25
N PHE A 152 -10.04 -7.57 -21.79
CA PHE A 152 -9.99 -7.75 -23.25
C PHE A 152 -11.37 -7.63 -23.90
N SER A 153 -12.43 -8.06 -23.20
CA SER A 153 -13.83 -7.91 -23.63
C SER A 153 -14.32 -6.46 -23.70
N GLU A 154 -13.66 -5.53 -23.01
CA GLU A 154 -14.01 -4.11 -22.93
C GLU A 154 -13.01 -3.22 -23.70
N MET A 155 -12.04 -3.84 -24.38
CA MET A 155 -10.99 -3.15 -25.10
C MET A 155 -11.51 -2.67 -26.45
N THR A 156 -11.53 -1.36 -26.67
CA THR A 156 -11.88 -0.78 -27.98
C THR A 156 -10.68 -0.81 -28.93
N GLU A 157 -10.96 -0.76 -30.23
CA GLU A 157 -9.93 -0.72 -31.26
C GLU A 157 -9.04 0.54 -31.14
N GLU A 158 -9.61 1.68 -30.77
CA GLU A 158 -8.88 2.93 -30.57
C GLU A 158 -7.91 2.84 -29.40
N ALA A 159 -8.35 2.28 -28.25
CA ALA A 159 -7.50 2.08 -27.08
C ALA A 159 -6.37 1.08 -27.35
N TRP A 160 -6.69 0.01 -28.09
CA TRP A 160 -5.72 -0.98 -28.53
C TRP A 160 -4.65 -0.36 -29.44
N ASN A 161 -5.08 0.32 -30.51
CA ASN A 161 -4.19 0.95 -31.46
C ASN A 161 -3.34 2.03 -30.80
N LEU A 162 -3.90 2.83 -29.87
CA LEU A 162 -3.14 3.83 -29.12
C LEU A 162 -1.93 3.22 -28.38
N VAL A 163 -2.12 2.10 -27.68
CA VAL A 163 -1.06 1.42 -26.93
C VAL A 163 -0.04 0.78 -27.87
N VAL A 164 -0.52 0.00 -28.85
CA VAL A 164 0.33 -0.75 -29.77
C VAL A 164 1.13 0.20 -30.67
N ASP A 165 0.49 1.21 -31.26
CA ASP A 165 1.11 2.12 -32.21
C ASP A 165 2.19 2.99 -31.58
N THR A 166 1.99 3.42 -30.33
CA THR A 166 2.99 4.21 -29.58
C THR A 166 4.34 3.51 -29.51
N LYS A 167 4.35 2.18 -29.37
CA LYS A 167 5.56 1.36 -29.29
C LYS A 167 5.97 0.78 -30.64
N VAL A 168 5.06 0.11 -31.33
CA VAL A 168 5.37 -0.68 -32.52
C VAL A 168 5.50 0.20 -33.75
N LYS A 169 4.48 1.02 -34.07
CA LYS A 169 4.58 1.96 -35.20
C LYS A 169 5.66 3.01 -34.93
N GLY A 170 5.79 3.50 -33.69
CA GLY A 170 6.88 4.38 -33.27
C GLY A 170 8.27 3.78 -33.54
N TYR A 171 8.50 2.52 -33.14
CA TYR A 171 9.74 1.82 -33.45
C TYR A 171 9.97 1.66 -34.96
N ASN A 172 8.96 1.24 -35.71
CA ASN A 172 9.07 1.03 -37.16
C ASN A 172 9.42 2.33 -37.89
N HIS A 173 8.85 3.45 -37.45
CA HIS A 173 9.16 4.77 -37.97
C HIS A 173 10.59 5.21 -37.66
N LEU A 174 11.06 5.03 -36.42
CA LEU A 174 12.44 5.32 -36.05
C LEU A 174 13.45 4.47 -36.85
N ARG A 175 13.12 3.20 -37.07
CA ARG A 175 13.94 2.28 -37.86
C ARG A 175 13.93 2.62 -39.36
N SER A 176 12.82 3.13 -39.91
CA SER A 176 12.78 3.57 -41.32
C SER A 176 13.61 4.83 -41.55
N ILE A 177 13.56 5.77 -40.59
CA ILE A 177 14.33 7.02 -40.65
C ILE A 177 15.84 6.77 -40.47
N TRP A 178 16.22 5.91 -39.53
CA TRP A 178 17.62 5.58 -39.26
C TRP A 178 17.88 4.07 -39.28
N PRO A 179 17.92 3.44 -40.47
CA PRO A 179 18.02 1.98 -40.63
C PRO A 179 19.21 1.34 -39.92
N SER A 180 20.34 2.06 -39.84
CA SER A 180 21.60 1.56 -39.31
C SER A 180 21.91 2.00 -37.89
N THR A 181 21.08 2.85 -37.27
CA THR A 181 21.29 3.35 -35.90
C THR A 181 20.88 2.33 -34.86
N ARG A 182 21.60 2.24 -33.74
CA ARG A 182 21.23 1.36 -32.63
C ARG A 182 19.97 1.89 -31.95
N ILE A 183 18.98 1.03 -31.72
CA ILE A 183 17.76 1.37 -30.98
C ILE A 183 17.70 0.54 -29.70
N VAL A 184 17.65 1.20 -28.55
CA VAL A 184 17.35 0.59 -27.26
C VAL A 184 15.86 0.81 -27.00
N THR A 185 15.11 -0.29 -26.91
CA THR A 185 13.68 -0.30 -26.66
C THR A 185 13.41 -0.77 -25.24
N PHE A 186 12.39 -0.18 -24.60
CA PHE A 186 11.97 -0.59 -23.26
C PHE A 186 10.72 -1.44 -23.35
N SER A 187 10.92 -2.74 -23.14
CA SER A 187 9.90 -3.78 -23.02
C SER A 187 9.52 -3.98 -21.55
N SER A 188 8.68 -4.96 -21.27
CA SER A 188 8.19 -5.26 -19.92
C SER A 188 8.20 -6.76 -19.66
N VAL A 189 8.38 -7.16 -18.40
CA VAL A 189 8.10 -8.54 -17.96
C VAL A 189 6.68 -9.01 -18.31
N ALA A 190 5.73 -8.07 -18.46
CA ALA A 190 4.37 -8.35 -18.94
C ALA A 190 4.33 -8.98 -20.35
N ALA A 191 5.34 -8.77 -21.18
CA ALA A 191 5.46 -9.42 -22.49
C ALA A 191 5.66 -10.95 -22.40
N TYR A 192 6.12 -11.42 -21.24
CA TYR A 192 6.43 -12.83 -21.01
C TYR A 192 5.48 -13.48 -20.00
N PHE A 193 5.18 -12.82 -18.89
CA PHE A 193 4.29 -13.34 -17.84
C PHE A 193 2.82 -12.98 -18.05
N GLY A 194 2.53 -11.93 -18.83
CA GLY A 194 1.22 -11.31 -18.84
C GLY A 194 0.94 -10.52 -17.56
N ASN A 195 0.08 -9.51 -17.68
CA ASN A 195 -0.50 -8.79 -16.55
C ASN A 195 -2.01 -8.71 -16.80
N ALA A 196 -2.81 -8.77 -15.73
CA ALA A 196 -4.25 -8.57 -15.84
C ALA A 196 -4.54 -7.19 -16.48
N LEU A 197 -5.57 -7.13 -17.33
CA LEU A 197 -6.02 -5.91 -18.02
C LEU A 197 -5.03 -5.30 -19.04
N GLN A 198 -3.88 -5.92 -19.29
CA GLN A 198 -2.78 -5.33 -20.07
C GLN A 198 -2.46 -6.08 -21.38
N THR A 199 -3.46 -6.68 -22.03
CA THR A 199 -3.26 -7.49 -23.25
C THR A 199 -2.58 -6.70 -24.38
N SER A 200 -3.05 -5.49 -24.70
CA SER A 200 -2.46 -4.62 -25.73
C SER A 200 -1.03 -4.21 -25.39
N TYR A 201 -0.76 -3.92 -24.11
CA TYR A 201 0.57 -3.57 -23.61
C TYR A 201 1.54 -4.76 -23.67
N ALA A 202 1.11 -5.95 -23.26
CA ALA A 202 1.90 -7.17 -23.36
C ALA A 202 2.27 -7.48 -24.82
N LEU A 203 1.31 -7.39 -25.74
CA LEU A 203 1.54 -7.58 -27.17
C LEU A 203 2.55 -6.58 -27.73
N ALA A 204 2.40 -5.29 -27.41
CA ALA A 204 3.29 -4.24 -27.90
C ALA A 204 4.75 -4.50 -27.47
N ASN A 205 4.95 -4.87 -26.20
CA ASN A 205 6.28 -5.19 -25.67
C ASN A 205 6.85 -6.51 -26.23
N ALA A 206 6.02 -7.55 -26.40
CA ALA A 206 6.42 -8.80 -27.04
C ALA A 206 6.85 -8.60 -28.50
N THR A 207 6.21 -7.65 -29.20
CA THR A 207 6.59 -7.26 -30.56
C THR A 207 7.96 -6.60 -30.62
N LEU A 208 8.27 -5.69 -29.68
CA LEU A 208 9.61 -5.09 -29.56
C LEU A 208 10.70 -6.14 -29.29
N ASP A 209 10.40 -7.11 -28.41
CA ASP A 209 11.31 -8.25 -28.18
C ASP A 209 11.54 -9.07 -29.44
N ALA A 210 10.50 -9.30 -30.24
CA ALA A 210 10.62 -10.03 -31.49
C ALA A 210 11.50 -9.27 -32.51
N TYR A 211 11.39 -7.94 -32.58
CA TYR A 211 12.28 -7.13 -33.41
C TYR A 211 13.74 -7.20 -32.96
N ALA A 212 14.00 -7.19 -31.65
CA ALA A 212 15.35 -7.33 -31.10
C ALA A 212 15.96 -8.72 -31.35
N ARG A 213 15.15 -9.78 -31.45
CA ARG A 213 15.62 -11.15 -31.77
C ARG A 213 15.94 -11.40 -33.23
N LYS A 214 15.53 -10.52 -34.16
CA LYS A 214 15.83 -10.72 -35.59
C LYS A 214 17.34 -10.76 -35.82
N LYS A 215 17.78 -11.65 -36.72
CA LYS A 215 19.20 -11.75 -37.12
C LYS A 215 19.68 -10.39 -37.65
N ASN A 216 20.85 -9.96 -37.18
CA ASN A 216 21.44 -8.65 -37.50
C ASN A 216 20.58 -7.44 -37.08
N SER A 217 19.65 -7.60 -36.13
CA SER A 217 18.98 -6.44 -35.55
C SER A 217 20.03 -5.55 -34.88
N LYS A 218 19.94 -4.23 -35.05
CA LYS A 218 20.68 -3.27 -34.22
C LYS A 218 19.76 -2.76 -33.11
N THR A 219 19.06 -3.69 -32.48
CA THR A 219 18.00 -3.40 -31.52
C THR A 219 18.23 -4.19 -30.25
N LEU A 220 18.37 -3.46 -29.14
CA LEU A 220 18.30 -4.02 -27.80
C LEU A 220 16.88 -3.84 -27.28
N SER A 221 16.29 -4.90 -26.73
CA SER A 221 15.05 -4.80 -25.95
C SER A 221 15.36 -5.08 -24.48
N ILE A 222 15.10 -4.09 -23.63
CA ILE A 222 15.26 -4.22 -22.19
C ILE A 222 13.89 -4.53 -21.59
N ARG A 223 13.67 -5.76 -21.13
CA ARG A 223 12.46 -6.14 -20.37
C ARG A 223 12.61 -5.67 -18.94
N LEU A 224 11.91 -4.60 -18.61
CA LEU A 224 11.91 -4.06 -17.26
C LEU A 224 10.88 -4.77 -16.39
N GLY A 225 11.27 -5.11 -15.17
CA GLY A 225 10.35 -5.37 -14.09
C GLY A 225 9.68 -4.08 -13.58
N PRO A 226 8.90 -4.18 -12.49
CA PRO A 226 8.26 -3.01 -11.89
C PRO A 226 9.33 -1.99 -11.43
N LEU A 227 9.15 -0.70 -11.78
CA LEU A 227 10.08 0.38 -11.42
C LEU A 227 9.42 1.36 -10.44
N ASP A 228 10.16 1.70 -9.39
CA ASP A 228 9.77 2.73 -8.42
C ASP A 228 9.95 4.15 -9.00
N ASN A 229 9.11 5.10 -8.59
CA ASN A 229 9.19 6.53 -8.91
C ASN A 229 9.18 6.94 -10.40
N VAL A 230 9.11 6.01 -11.36
CA VAL A 230 8.88 6.29 -12.79
C VAL A 230 8.01 5.23 -13.45
N GLY A 231 7.39 5.57 -14.59
CA GLY A 231 6.68 4.60 -15.42
C GLY A 231 5.29 4.24 -14.89
N PHE A 232 4.91 2.96 -15.01
CA PHE A 232 3.55 2.47 -14.76
C PHE A 232 3.07 2.67 -13.32
N ILE A 233 3.93 2.39 -12.32
CA ILE A 233 3.59 2.45 -10.89
C ILE A 233 3.19 3.87 -10.45
N THR A 234 3.74 4.90 -11.12
CA THR A 234 3.43 6.31 -10.80
C THR A 234 2.12 6.83 -11.40
N LYS A 235 1.45 6.07 -12.29
CA LYS A 235 0.32 6.56 -13.09
C LYS A 235 -1.01 5.81 -12.91
N SER A 236 -1.01 4.62 -12.30
CA SER A 236 -2.22 3.81 -12.11
C SER A 236 -2.60 3.72 -10.63
N LYS A 237 -3.81 4.18 -10.27
CA LYS A 237 -4.34 4.15 -8.90
C LYS A 237 -4.50 2.73 -8.34
N ASN A 238 -4.57 1.71 -9.21
CA ASN A 238 -4.79 0.30 -8.86
C ASN A 238 -3.53 -0.58 -8.99
N SER A 239 -2.35 0.00 -9.24
CA SER A 239 -1.17 -0.78 -9.62
C SER A 239 -0.63 -1.68 -8.51
N ARG A 240 -0.75 -1.30 -7.24
CA ARG A 240 -0.20 -2.09 -6.12
C ARG A 240 -0.86 -3.48 -5.97
N ILE A 241 -2.17 -3.57 -6.19
CA ILE A 241 -2.94 -4.82 -6.05
C ILE A 241 -2.52 -5.84 -7.13
N LEU A 242 -2.24 -5.38 -8.36
CA LEU A 242 -1.71 -6.25 -9.41
C LEU A 242 -0.29 -6.76 -9.10
N PHE A 243 0.54 -5.98 -8.40
CA PHE A 243 1.95 -6.33 -8.20
C PHE A 243 2.21 -7.29 -7.03
N ASP A 244 1.30 -7.41 -6.08
CA ASP A 244 1.42 -8.43 -5.03
C ASP A 244 1.31 -9.85 -5.59
N SER A 245 0.51 -10.02 -6.65
CA SER A 245 0.30 -11.31 -7.33
C SER A 245 1.40 -11.74 -8.30
N VAL A 246 2.34 -10.85 -8.69
CA VAL A 246 3.43 -11.19 -9.63
C VAL A 246 4.75 -11.47 -8.88
N PRO A 247 5.63 -12.34 -9.40
CA PRO A 247 6.81 -12.82 -8.70
C PRO A 247 8.00 -11.84 -8.76
N PHE A 248 7.77 -10.54 -8.96
CA PHE A 248 8.82 -9.54 -9.19
C PHE A 248 8.88 -8.50 -8.07
N GLU A 249 10.10 -8.13 -7.66
CA GLU A 249 10.32 -6.99 -6.77
C GLU A 249 10.28 -5.66 -7.53
N ILE A 250 9.91 -4.59 -6.84
CA ILE A 250 9.96 -3.23 -7.39
C ILE A 250 11.41 -2.73 -7.29
N MET A 251 11.98 -2.32 -8.42
CA MET A 251 13.37 -1.86 -8.49
C MET A 251 13.49 -0.34 -8.54
N ASN A 252 14.60 0.18 -8.01
CA ASN A 252 14.97 1.59 -8.14
C ASN A 252 15.54 1.89 -9.55
N VAL A 253 15.14 3.02 -10.11
CA VAL A 253 15.53 3.48 -11.46
C VAL A 253 17.02 3.68 -11.62
N ASP A 254 17.72 4.25 -10.64
CA ASP A 254 19.15 4.56 -10.77
C ASP A 254 19.98 3.28 -10.89
N GLY A 255 19.69 2.28 -10.05
CA GLY A 255 20.34 0.97 -10.12
C GLY A 255 20.01 0.19 -11.40
N VAL A 256 18.80 0.40 -11.95
CA VAL A 256 18.40 -0.18 -13.24
C VAL A 256 19.12 0.53 -14.40
N LEU A 257 19.32 1.85 -14.33
CA LEU A 257 20.02 2.61 -15.35
C LEU A 257 21.48 2.19 -15.48
N ASP A 258 22.19 1.94 -14.38
CA ASP A 258 23.57 1.43 -14.44
C ASP A 258 23.67 0.11 -15.22
N ARG A 259 22.70 -0.80 -15.00
CA ARG A 259 22.62 -2.06 -15.74
C ARG A 259 22.28 -1.84 -17.21
N ILE A 260 21.36 -0.92 -17.51
CA ILE A 260 21.01 -0.54 -18.88
C ILE A 260 22.24 0.01 -19.62
N MET A 261 22.98 0.94 -19.02
CA MET A 261 24.16 1.55 -19.64
C MET A 261 25.25 0.51 -19.90
N LYS A 262 25.51 -0.37 -18.92
CA LYS A 262 26.43 -1.50 -19.09
C LYS A 262 26.04 -2.41 -20.26
N ILE A 263 24.79 -2.90 -20.29
CA ILE A 263 24.30 -3.78 -21.36
C ILE A 263 24.41 -3.08 -22.73
N THR A 264 24.03 -1.80 -22.78
CA THR A 264 24.05 -1.02 -24.03
C THR A 264 25.47 -0.76 -24.54
N GLY A 265 26.45 -0.68 -23.63
CA GLY A 265 27.87 -0.58 -23.96
C GLY A 265 28.49 -1.89 -24.46
N GLU A 266 28.00 -3.04 -24.00
CA GLU A 266 28.58 -4.36 -24.30
C GLU A 266 27.87 -5.12 -25.43
N LYS A 267 26.61 -4.80 -25.72
CA LYS A 267 25.76 -5.58 -26.64
C LYS A 267 25.18 -4.70 -27.75
N ASP A 268 25.11 -5.25 -28.95
CA ASP A 268 24.54 -4.56 -30.12
C ASP A 268 23.06 -4.89 -30.36
N SER A 269 22.63 -6.06 -29.89
CA SER A 269 21.33 -6.65 -30.22
C SER A 269 20.90 -7.68 -29.19
N GLY A 270 19.60 -7.92 -29.07
CA GLY A 270 19.04 -8.99 -28.26
C GLY A 270 18.07 -8.50 -27.19
N VAL A 271 17.53 -9.43 -26.42
CA VAL A 271 16.55 -9.15 -25.37
C VAL A 271 17.14 -9.45 -24.00
N PHE A 272 17.12 -8.47 -23.10
CA PHE A 272 17.72 -8.56 -21.78
C PHE A 272 16.67 -8.25 -20.71
N GLY A 273 16.53 -9.15 -19.74
CA GLY A 273 15.68 -8.94 -18.57
C GLY A 273 16.43 -8.19 -17.48
N ILE A 274 15.85 -7.11 -16.98
CA ILE A 274 16.28 -6.45 -15.75
C ILE A 274 15.07 -6.46 -14.83
N TYR A 275 15.06 -7.42 -13.90
CA TYR A 275 14.04 -7.60 -12.89
C TYR A 275 14.62 -8.45 -11.76
N ASP A 276 14.19 -8.19 -10.54
CA ASP A 276 14.50 -9.01 -9.39
C ASP A 276 13.29 -9.90 -9.09
N LEU A 277 13.54 -11.18 -8.80
CA LEU A 277 12.48 -12.12 -8.43
C LEU A 277 12.27 -12.06 -6.92
N LYS A 278 11.00 -12.05 -6.48
CA LYS A 278 10.65 -12.26 -5.08
C LYS A 278 11.23 -13.60 -4.64
N GLN A 279 12.02 -13.62 -3.57
CA GLN A 279 12.55 -14.88 -3.05
C GLN A 279 11.38 -15.74 -2.56
N THR A 280 11.10 -16.82 -3.28
CA THR A 280 10.29 -17.93 -2.78
C THR A 280 11.18 -18.74 -1.85
N THR A 281 10.80 -18.84 -0.58
CA THR A 281 11.34 -19.87 0.32
C THR A 281 11.18 -21.22 -0.39
N LYS A 282 12.31 -21.84 -0.77
CA LYS A 282 12.33 -23.19 -1.32
C LYS A 282 11.78 -24.16 -0.28
N ASN A 283 10.47 -24.40 -0.30
CA ASN A 283 9.91 -25.63 0.27
C ASN A 283 10.40 -26.79 -0.60
N ASN A 284 11.06 -27.76 0.03
CA ASN A 284 11.56 -29.00 -0.56
C ASN A 284 10.42 -29.91 -1.05
N ASN A 285 9.71 -29.50 -2.10
CA ASN A 285 8.62 -30.27 -2.71
C ASN A 285 9.09 -31.47 -3.56
N ARG A 286 10.40 -31.79 -3.59
CA ARG A 286 10.91 -33.03 -4.18
C ARG A 286 10.92 -34.21 -3.21
N ASP A 287 11.00 -33.98 -1.90
CA ASP A 287 10.96 -35.05 -0.89
C ASP A 287 9.53 -35.55 -0.60
N VAL A 288 8.51 -34.74 -0.91
CA VAL A 288 7.10 -35.12 -0.71
C VAL A 288 6.65 -36.15 -1.75
N LYS A 289 7.05 -36.02 -3.02
CA LYS A 289 6.69 -37.03 -4.06
C LYS A 289 7.43 -38.36 -3.89
N ALA A 290 8.60 -38.36 -3.26
CA ALA A 290 9.32 -39.59 -2.91
C ALA A 290 8.72 -40.28 -1.67
N LYS A 291 8.23 -39.53 -0.68
CA LYS A 291 7.58 -40.06 0.53
C LYS A 291 6.14 -40.52 0.33
N VAL A 292 5.42 -40.03 -0.68
CA VAL A 292 4.05 -40.48 -0.99
C VAL A 292 4.02 -41.84 -1.70
N LYS A 293 5.12 -42.25 -2.37
CA LYS A 293 5.18 -43.55 -3.05
C LYS A 293 5.60 -44.72 -2.16
N SER A 294 6.15 -44.46 -0.97
CA SER A 294 6.60 -45.50 -0.04
C SER A 294 5.62 -45.78 1.11
N ALA A 295 4.39 -45.24 1.05
CA ALA A 295 3.37 -45.40 2.08
C ALA A 295 2.07 -46.08 1.58
N SER A 296 2.07 -46.64 0.36
CA SER A 296 0.89 -47.29 -0.23
C SER A 296 1.13 -48.76 -0.57
N GLU A 297 1.57 -49.54 0.41
CA GLU A 297 1.43 -51.00 0.39
C GLU A 297 0.95 -51.46 1.77
N GLY A 298 -0.37 -51.61 1.94
CA GLY A 298 -0.97 -52.29 3.09
C GLY A 298 -2.24 -51.65 3.69
N THR A 299 -3.39 -52.17 3.31
CA THR A 299 -4.70 -52.22 4.02
C THR A 299 -5.69 -51.03 3.94
N GLY A 300 -6.83 -51.27 3.28
CA GLY A 300 -8.16 -51.15 3.93
C GLY A 300 -8.92 -49.81 3.90
N ASN A 301 -9.84 -49.72 2.94
CA ASN A 301 -10.98 -48.80 2.81
C ASN A 301 -11.72 -48.45 4.14
N THR A 302 -11.21 -47.52 4.95
CA THR A 302 -11.83 -47.12 6.23
C THR A 302 -11.77 -45.62 6.45
N TYR A 303 -12.93 -45.02 6.76
CA TYR A 303 -13.06 -43.67 7.30
C TYR A 303 -13.31 -43.82 8.80
N THR A 304 -12.55 -43.13 9.63
CA THR A 304 -12.45 -43.42 11.07
C THR A 304 -13.24 -42.42 11.93
N ILE A 305 -13.63 -42.84 13.13
CA ILE A 305 -14.27 -41.96 14.13
C ILE A 305 -13.40 -40.74 14.42
N LYS A 306 -12.07 -40.91 14.48
CA LYS A 306 -11.14 -39.82 14.78
C LYS A 306 -11.14 -38.74 13.68
N GLU A 307 -11.32 -39.14 12.42
CA GLU A 307 -11.48 -38.21 11.30
C GLU A 307 -12.81 -37.45 11.39
N ALA A 308 -13.91 -38.14 11.71
CA ALA A 308 -15.21 -37.51 11.92
C ALA A 308 -15.21 -36.53 13.11
N GLN A 309 -14.57 -36.91 14.23
CA GLN A 309 -14.41 -36.05 15.41
C GLN A 309 -13.59 -34.80 15.11
N THR A 310 -12.50 -34.96 14.34
CA THR A 310 -11.66 -33.83 13.95
C THR A 310 -12.46 -32.85 13.11
N PHE A 311 -13.23 -33.36 12.14
CA PHE A 311 -14.10 -32.53 11.32
C PHE A 311 -15.19 -31.82 12.15
N VAL A 312 -15.89 -32.54 13.01
CA VAL A 312 -16.94 -31.94 13.87
C VAL A 312 -16.34 -30.88 14.80
N SER A 313 -15.12 -31.06 15.32
CA SER A 313 -14.45 -30.04 16.14
C SER A 313 -14.05 -28.77 15.39
N VAL A 314 -13.85 -28.86 14.07
CA VAL A 314 -13.59 -27.68 13.23
C VAL A 314 -14.87 -26.85 13.06
N ILE A 315 -16.03 -27.51 12.97
CA ILE A 315 -17.32 -26.85 12.77
C ILE A 315 -17.90 -26.33 14.08
N LEU A 316 -17.97 -27.18 15.10
CA LEU A 316 -18.62 -26.88 16.38
C LEU A 316 -17.64 -26.29 17.42
N GLY A 317 -16.35 -26.23 17.09
CA GLY A 317 -15.29 -25.75 17.98
C GLY A 317 -14.83 -26.80 18.99
N GLY A 318 -13.91 -26.46 19.90
CA GLY A 318 -13.42 -27.41 20.91
C GLY A 318 -12.40 -28.42 20.39
N SER A 319 -12.09 -29.45 21.18
CA SER A 319 -11.14 -30.52 20.79
C SER A 319 -11.88 -31.76 20.26
N PRO A 320 -11.28 -32.52 19.31
CA PRO A 320 -11.93 -33.71 18.72
C PRO A 320 -12.44 -34.72 19.75
N ASP A 321 -11.69 -34.89 20.85
CA ASP A 321 -12.00 -35.86 21.91
C ASP A 321 -13.25 -35.49 22.73
N GLN A 322 -13.75 -34.25 22.64
CA GLN A 322 -15.00 -33.80 23.29
C GLN A 322 -16.26 -34.35 22.61
N TYR A 323 -16.18 -34.69 21.33
CA TYR A 323 -17.30 -35.20 20.55
C TYR A 323 -17.30 -36.72 20.58
N THR A 324 -17.96 -37.31 21.56
CA THR A 324 -18.01 -38.78 21.65
C THR A 324 -18.83 -39.36 20.49
N SER A 325 -18.53 -40.60 20.09
CA SER A 325 -19.19 -41.24 18.95
C SER A 325 -20.71 -41.35 19.08
N SER A 326 -21.23 -41.35 20.32
CA SER A 326 -22.65 -41.53 20.63
C SER A 326 -23.39 -40.26 21.03
N THR A 327 -22.72 -39.12 21.24
CA THR A 327 -23.41 -37.87 21.62
C THR A 327 -24.08 -37.26 20.39
N SER A 328 -25.32 -36.79 20.57
CA SER A 328 -26.02 -36.05 19.51
C SER A 328 -25.25 -34.79 19.15
N LEU A 329 -25.08 -34.55 17.85
CA LEU A 329 -24.43 -33.34 17.37
C LEU A 329 -25.25 -32.10 17.71
N LYS A 330 -26.59 -32.21 17.77
CA LYS A 330 -27.48 -31.11 18.16
C LYS A 330 -27.29 -30.72 19.62
N GLU A 331 -27.15 -31.70 20.51
CA GLU A 331 -26.79 -31.46 21.92
C GLU A 331 -25.37 -30.90 22.06
N SER A 332 -24.50 -31.20 21.08
CA SER A 332 -23.14 -30.67 21.00
C SER A 332 -23.05 -29.29 20.33
N GLY A 333 -24.19 -28.64 20.05
CA GLY A 333 -24.26 -27.28 19.52
C GLY A 333 -24.45 -27.17 17.99
N LEU A 334 -24.81 -28.25 17.30
CA LEU A 334 -25.12 -28.21 15.86
C LEU A 334 -26.38 -27.38 15.60
N ASP A 335 -26.19 -26.25 14.92
CA ASP A 335 -27.21 -25.29 14.49
C ASP A 335 -27.51 -25.39 12.99
N SER A 336 -28.40 -24.54 12.47
CA SER A 336 -28.82 -24.59 11.06
C SER A 336 -27.70 -24.28 10.05
N LEU A 337 -26.64 -23.58 10.45
CA LEU A 337 -25.50 -23.23 9.58
C LEU A 337 -24.46 -24.36 9.57
N SER A 338 -24.07 -24.84 10.73
CA SER A 338 -23.16 -25.98 10.91
C SER A 338 -23.75 -27.31 10.36
N THR A 339 -25.07 -27.44 10.34
CA THR A 339 -25.79 -28.53 9.65
C THR A 339 -25.43 -28.59 8.16
N MET A 340 -25.34 -27.45 7.46
CA MET A 340 -25.01 -27.41 6.04
C MET A 340 -23.55 -27.81 5.77
N GLU A 341 -22.64 -27.49 6.68
CA GLU A 341 -21.23 -27.88 6.57
C GLU A 341 -21.05 -29.39 6.74
N VAL A 342 -21.77 -30.01 7.69
CA VAL A 342 -21.81 -31.47 7.84
C VAL A 342 -22.37 -32.15 6.60
N VAL A 343 -23.44 -31.61 6.00
CA VAL A 343 -24.03 -32.13 4.74
C VAL A 343 -23.03 -32.05 3.59
N ASN A 344 -22.41 -30.89 3.36
CA ASN A 344 -21.45 -30.69 2.28
C ASN A 344 -20.23 -31.61 2.41
N TYR A 345 -19.76 -31.82 3.64
CA TYR A 345 -18.65 -32.72 3.90
C TYR A 345 -19.02 -34.18 3.67
N ILE A 346 -20.23 -34.60 4.07
CA ILE A 346 -20.73 -35.94 3.72
C ILE A 346 -20.79 -36.07 2.20
N HIS A 347 -21.25 -35.07 1.44
CA HIS A 347 -21.25 -35.12 -0.03
C HIS A 347 -19.85 -35.30 -0.61
N GLU A 348 -18.87 -34.54 -0.10
CA GLU A 348 -17.49 -34.59 -0.58
C GLU A 348 -16.84 -35.95 -0.27
N GLN A 349 -17.09 -36.51 0.93
CA GLN A 349 -16.46 -37.76 1.37
C GLN A 349 -17.17 -39.03 0.88
N SER A 350 -18.48 -38.96 0.63
CA SER A 350 -19.31 -40.11 0.21
C SER A 350 -19.67 -40.09 -1.29
N GLY A 351 -19.63 -38.93 -1.94
CA GLY A 351 -20.16 -38.72 -3.29
C GLY A 351 -21.70 -38.76 -3.38
N ARG A 352 -22.42 -38.97 -2.27
CA ARG A 352 -23.90 -38.96 -2.24
C ARG A 352 -24.43 -37.54 -2.23
N GLN A 353 -25.06 -37.13 -3.33
CA GLN A 353 -25.72 -35.82 -3.44
C GLN A 353 -27.16 -35.83 -2.87
N ASP A 354 -27.67 -36.99 -2.44
CA ASP A 354 -29.02 -37.16 -1.92
C ASP A 354 -29.14 -36.94 -0.41
N PHE A 355 -28.03 -36.77 0.31
CA PHE A 355 -28.03 -36.45 1.74
C PHE A 355 -28.41 -34.97 1.95
N LYS A 356 -29.49 -34.69 2.68
CA LYS A 356 -30.04 -33.34 2.88
C LYS A 356 -30.00 -32.95 4.36
N PRO A 357 -30.13 -31.65 4.71
CA PRO A 357 -30.19 -31.20 6.10
C PRO A 357 -31.25 -31.93 6.94
N SER A 358 -32.40 -32.27 6.34
CA SER A 358 -33.47 -33.04 6.98
C SER A 358 -33.07 -34.47 7.37
N ASN A 359 -31.94 -34.98 6.90
CA ASN A 359 -31.40 -36.29 7.29
C ASN A 359 -30.58 -36.23 8.58
N ILE A 360 -30.20 -35.03 9.04
CA ILE A 360 -29.57 -34.82 10.35
C ILE A 360 -30.69 -34.67 11.38
N THR A 361 -31.10 -35.79 11.97
CA THR A 361 -32.10 -35.84 13.03
C THR A 361 -31.51 -35.41 14.37
N ASP A 362 -32.36 -35.23 15.37
CA ASP A 362 -31.93 -34.87 16.74
C ASP A 362 -31.07 -35.96 17.40
N GLU A 363 -31.08 -37.18 16.87
CA GLU A 363 -30.26 -38.31 17.30
C GLU A 363 -28.98 -38.50 16.45
N PHE A 364 -28.70 -37.62 15.49
CA PHE A 364 -27.57 -37.76 14.57
C PHE A 364 -26.24 -37.49 15.29
N THR A 365 -25.30 -38.43 15.24
CA THR A 365 -24.05 -38.41 16.01
C THR A 365 -22.80 -38.41 15.11
N VAL A 366 -21.63 -38.29 15.73
CA VAL A 366 -20.34 -38.53 15.04
C VAL A 366 -20.28 -39.94 14.43
N GLN A 367 -20.84 -40.96 15.09
CA GLN A 367 -20.93 -42.30 14.52
C GLN A 367 -21.83 -42.33 13.28
N SER A 368 -22.94 -41.58 13.28
CA SER A 368 -23.81 -41.46 12.10
C SER A 368 -23.08 -40.92 10.87
N ILE A 369 -22.14 -39.98 11.04
CA ILE A 369 -21.28 -39.48 9.93
C ILE A 369 -20.42 -40.62 9.37
N VAL A 370 -19.76 -41.37 10.24
CA VAL A 370 -18.91 -42.50 9.85
C VAL A 370 -19.76 -43.55 9.13
N ASP A 371 -20.93 -43.88 9.66
CA ASP A 371 -21.82 -44.90 9.10
C ASP A 371 -22.33 -44.50 7.71
N VAL A 372 -22.69 -43.23 7.49
CA VAL A 372 -23.13 -42.72 6.17
C VAL A 372 -21.98 -42.79 5.16
N ILE A 373 -20.77 -42.36 5.54
CA ILE A 373 -19.60 -42.36 4.65
C ILE A 373 -19.15 -43.80 4.36
N VAL A 374 -19.11 -44.68 5.35
CA VAL A 374 -18.69 -46.08 5.19
C VAL A 374 -19.74 -46.90 4.42
N SER A 375 -21.04 -46.71 4.69
CA SER A 375 -22.11 -47.41 3.97
C SER A 375 -22.19 -47.04 2.48
N SER A 376 -21.90 -45.78 2.13
CA SER A 376 -21.79 -45.33 0.73
C SER A 376 -20.61 -45.96 -0.01
N ARG A 377 -19.52 -46.27 0.70
CA ARG A 377 -18.32 -46.91 0.13
C ARG A 377 -18.43 -48.44 0.05
N GLY A 378 -19.46 -49.02 0.69
CA GLY A 378 -19.83 -50.45 0.60
C GLY A 378 -20.84 -50.77 -0.50
N THR A 379 -21.46 -49.77 -1.13
CA THR A 379 -22.41 -49.97 -2.24
C THR A 379 -21.69 -49.91 -3.59
N SER A 380 -20.92 -50.95 -3.89
CA SER A 380 -20.65 -51.29 -5.29
C SER A 380 -21.86 -52.01 -5.85
N VAL A 381 -22.73 -51.30 -6.58
CA VAL A 381 -23.56 -51.94 -7.61
C VAL A 381 -23.40 -51.17 -8.91
N VAL A 382 -22.85 -51.93 -9.85
CA VAL A 382 -22.65 -51.68 -11.26
C VAL A 382 -23.99 -51.46 -11.95
N GLU A 383 -24.10 -50.42 -12.77
CA GLU A 383 -24.74 -50.55 -14.09
C GLU A 383 -23.85 -49.91 -15.16
N THR A 384 -23.10 -50.79 -15.82
CA THR A 384 -22.54 -50.63 -17.15
C THR A 384 -23.62 -50.31 -18.18
N PHE A 385 -23.36 -49.37 -19.10
CA PHE A 385 -23.52 -49.66 -20.54
C PHE A 385 -22.51 -48.87 -21.38
N THR A 386 -21.73 -49.64 -22.13
CA THR A 386 -20.89 -49.25 -23.26
C THR A 386 -21.75 -49.06 -24.52
N HIS A 387 -21.44 -48.07 -25.37
CA HIS A 387 -20.94 -48.29 -26.75
C HIS A 387 -20.99 -47.05 -27.66
N THR A 388 -19.81 -46.76 -28.22
CA THR A 388 -19.46 -46.39 -29.60
C THR A 388 -20.53 -45.97 -30.64
N ASN A 389 -20.23 -44.83 -31.27
CA ASN A 389 -20.46 -44.42 -32.66
C ASN A 389 -21.09 -45.44 -33.65
N LYS A 390 -22.12 -44.99 -34.36
CA LYS A 390 -22.39 -45.36 -35.76
C LYS A 390 -23.21 -44.28 -36.49
N ASP A 391 -22.66 -43.83 -37.62
CA ASP A 391 -23.31 -43.07 -38.68
C ASP A 391 -24.58 -43.76 -39.22
N SER A 392 -25.58 -42.97 -39.63
CA SER A 392 -26.09 -42.96 -41.03
C SER A 392 -27.34 -42.07 -41.24
N LYS A 393 -27.15 -41.03 -42.07
CA LYS A 393 -27.91 -40.66 -43.30
C LYS A 393 -29.43 -40.33 -43.28
N THR A 394 -29.69 -39.04 -43.57
CA THR A 394 -30.56 -38.41 -44.62
C THR A 394 -32.06 -38.71 -44.77
N LYS A 395 -32.88 -37.64 -44.77
CA LYS A 395 -33.72 -37.08 -45.87
C LYS A 395 -34.59 -35.92 -45.29
N GLU A 396 -34.45 -34.64 -45.65
CA GLU A 396 -34.87 -33.87 -46.85
C GLU A 396 -36.39 -33.61 -47.04
N ALA A 397 -36.65 -32.34 -47.43
CA ALA A 397 -37.83 -31.71 -48.08
C ALA A 397 -38.97 -31.15 -47.19
N GLU A 398 -39.59 -29.96 -47.41
CA GLU A 398 -39.47 -28.88 -48.41
C GLU A 398 -40.42 -27.67 -48.04
N PHE A 399 -40.06 -26.45 -48.50
CA PHE A 399 -40.84 -25.25 -48.94
C PHE A 399 -42.05 -24.63 -48.17
N PHE A 400 -42.02 -23.29 -47.93
CA PHE A 400 -42.56 -22.27 -48.86
C PHE A 400 -42.16 -20.81 -48.51
N ASP A 401 -42.05 -20.03 -49.60
CA ASP A 401 -41.62 -18.63 -49.77
C ASP A 401 -42.80 -17.63 -49.72
N SER A 402 -42.53 -16.37 -49.35
CA SER A 402 -42.92 -15.17 -50.14
C SER A 402 -42.79 -13.85 -49.35
N SER A 403 -41.90 -12.97 -49.83
CA SER A 403 -42.05 -11.51 -49.76
C SER A 403 -42.56 -11.00 -51.12
N PRO A 404 -43.06 -9.76 -51.25
CA PRO A 404 -42.25 -8.78 -51.99
C PRO A 404 -42.48 -7.25 -51.70
N ASN A 405 -41.51 -6.46 -52.19
CA ASN A 405 -41.58 -5.08 -52.74
C ASN A 405 -41.35 -3.81 -51.87
N ARG A 406 -40.06 -3.39 -51.82
CA ARG A 406 -39.40 -2.16 -52.38
C ARG A 406 -40.26 -0.94 -52.82
N PRO A 407 -39.72 0.33 -52.82
CA PRO A 407 -38.45 0.67 -53.51
C PRO A 407 -37.55 1.78 -52.92
N ILE A 408 -36.34 1.85 -53.51
CA ILE A 408 -35.28 2.86 -53.35
C ILE A 408 -35.31 3.79 -54.57
N VAL A 409 -35.06 5.10 -54.39
CA VAL A 409 -34.60 6.03 -55.46
C VAL A 409 -33.50 6.96 -54.91
N HIS A 410 -32.55 7.33 -55.77
CA HIS A 410 -31.23 7.95 -55.56
C HIS A 410 -31.18 9.51 -55.54
N SER A 411 -30.01 10.02 -55.07
CA SER A 411 -29.32 11.31 -55.36
C SER A 411 -29.94 12.62 -54.82
N GLU A 412 -29.25 13.69 -54.40
CA GLU A 412 -27.88 14.22 -54.59
C GLU A 412 -27.61 15.39 -53.60
N LEU A 413 -26.32 15.65 -53.30
CA LEU A 413 -25.60 16.87 -52.83
C LEU A 413 -26.27 18.07 -52.08
N ALA A 414 -25.56 18.45 -51.00
CA ALA A 414 -25.18 19.81 -50.54
C ALA A 414 -25.95 20.52 -49.40
N THR A 415 -25.19 20.72 -48.30
CA THR A 415 -25.14 21.86 -47.36
C THR A 415 -26.43 22.48 -46.82
N GLU A 416 -26.69 22.33 -45.52
CA GLU A 416 -26.95 23.47 -44.62
C GLU A 416 -26.91 23.08 -43.13
N LYS A 417 -26.48 24.05 -42.31
CA LYS A 417 -26.23 23.96 -40.87
C LYS A 417 -27.52 23.71 -40.08
N THR A 418 -27.50 22.76 -39.14
CA THR A 418 -28.46 22.73 -38.04
C THR A 418 -27.73 22.71 -36.69
N VAL A 419 -28.25 23.56 -35.82
CA VAL A 419 -27.78 23.94 -34.50
C VAL A 419 -27.89 22.75 -33.55
N PHE A 420 -26.83 22.46 -32.80
CA PHE A 420 -26.89 21.52 -31.67
C PHE A 420 -27.60 22.23 -30.50
N ASP A 421 -28.78 21.74 -30.14
CA ASP A 421 -29.36 22.01 -28.82
C ASP A 421 -28.40 21.46 -27.75
N GLY A 422 -28.11 22.30 -26.75
CA GLY A 422 -27.25 21.97 -25.63
C GLY A 422 -27.88 20.91 -24.71
N PRO A 423 -27.08 20.32 -23.79
CA PRO A 423 -27.58 19.35 -22.84
C PRO A 423 -28.67 19.99 -21.96
N GLU A 424 -29.73 19.23 -21.67
CA GLU A 424 -30.77 19.63 -20.72
C GLU A 424 -30.14 20.11 -19.39
N PRO A 425 -30.63 21.21 -18.80
CA PRO A 425 -30.10 21.70 -17.54
C PRO A 425 -30.34 20.67 -16.43
N GLU A 426 -29.27 20.31 -15.72
CA GLU A 426 -29.37 19.58 -14.45
C GLU A 426 -30.31 20.34 -13.50
N PRO A 427 -31.14 19.64 -12.71
CA PRO A 427 -32.07 20.28 -11.80
C PRO A 427 -31.32 21.22 -10.84
N GLU A 428 -31.79 22.46 -10.69
CA GLU A 428 -31.23 23.43 -9.75
C GLU A 428 -31.25 22.87 -8.33
N ILE A 429 -30.10 22.40 -7.85
CA ILE A 429 -29.91 22.01 -6.45
C ILE A 429 -29.79 23.29 -5.63
N SER A 430 -30.77 23.55 -4.76
CA SER A 430 -30.75 24.66 -3.80
C SER A 430 -29.47 24.63 -2.95
N HIS A 431 -28.61 25.65 -3.10
CA HIS A 431 -27.38 25.78 -2.31
C HIS A 431 -27.70 26.34 -0.92
N GLU A 432 -27.91 25.47 0.06
CA GLU A 432 -28.03 25.88 1.46
C GLU A 432 -26.65 26.06 2.11
N PRO A 433 -26.33 27.23 2.69
CA PRO A 433 -24.99 27.47 3.23
C PRO A 433 -24.72 26.67 4.52
N VAL A 434 -25.75 26.25 5.25
CA VAL A 434 -25.58 25.42 6.45
C VAL A 434 -26.67 24.36 6.43
N VAL A 435 -26.26 23.09 6.49
CA VAL A 435 -27.19 21.95 6.57
C VAL A 435 -26.95 21.24 7.90
N THR A 436 -28.02 21.01 8.67
CA THR A 436 -27.97 20.22 9.91
C THR A 436 -28.58 18.86 9.65
N ILE A 437 -27.87 17.79 9.99
CA ILE A 437 -28.30 16.41 9.85
C ILE A 437 -28.38 15.77 11.23
N ASN A 438 -29.55 15.22 11.53
CA ASN A 438 -29.76 14.43 12.74
C ASN A 438 -29.46 12.95 12.44
N ILE A 439 -28.38 12.44 13.00
CA ILE A 439 -27.90 11.06 12.91
C ILE A 439 -28.75 10.19 13.83
N ALA A 440 -29.33 9.13 13.28
CA ALA A 440 -30.13 8.18 14.03
C ALA A 440 -29.23 7.14 14.75
N PRO A 441 -29.69 6.54 15.86
CA PRO A 441 -28.90 5.58 16.65
C PRO A 441 -28.34 4.40 15.85
N SER A 442 -29.13 3.80 14.96
CA SER A 442 -28.77 2.56 14.26
C SER A 442 -29.01 2.62 12.74
N PHE A 443 -29.42 3.78 12.22
CA PHE A 443 -29.65 3.99 10.79
C PHE A 443 -28.80 5.16 10.29
N ILE A 444 -28.16 5.00 9.14
CA ILE A 444 -27.38 6.05 8.50
C ILE A 444 -28.04 6.38 7.17
N ASP A 445 -28.55 7.60 7.05
CA ASP A 445 -29.02 8.14 5.78
C ASP A 445 -27.82 8.60 4.94
N PHE A 446 -27.19 7.64 4.26
CA PHE A 446 -25.99 7.88 3.47
C PHE A 446 -26.21 8.96 2.40
N ASP A 447 -27.36 8.97 1.74
CA ASP A 447 -27.60 9.82 0.57
C ASP A 447 -27.79 11.28 1.00
N SER A 448 -28.54 11.53 2.07
CA SER A 448 -28.70 12.88 2.62
C SER A 448 -27.38 13.46 3.12
N ILE A 449 -26.54 12.64 3.79
CA ILE A 449 -25.23 13.08 4.27
C ILE A 449 -24.31 13.40 3.09
N ILE A 450 -24.18 12.48 2.12
CA ILE A 450 -23.32 12.69 0.94
C ILE A 450 -23.79 13.90 0.12
N SER A 451 -25.11 14.13 0.01
CA SER A 451 -25.67 15.31 -0.65
C SER A 451 -25.25 16.60 0.06
N ALA A 452 -25.45 16.68 1.39
CA ALA A 452 -25.06 17.86 2.16
C ALA A 452 -23.56 18.16 2.09
N LEU A 453 -22.70 17.12 2.11
CA LEU A 453 -21.25 17.24 1.96
C LEU A 453 -20.81 17.76 0.58
N LYS A 454 -21.69 17.72 -0.43
CA LYS A 454 -21.42 18.26 -1.77
C LYS A 454 -21.95 19.68 -1.94
N THR A 455 -23.03 20.03 -1.25
CA THR A 455 -23.80 21.26 -1.52
C THR A 455 -23.64 22.35 -0.47
N ALA A 456 -23.35 22.00 0.79
CA ALA A 456 -23.33 22.96 1.89
C ALA A 456 -21.96 23.60 2.14
N ASP A 457 -21.90 24.81 2.70
CA ASP A 457 -20.64 25.36 3.24
C ASP A 457 -20.26 24.70 4.57
N VAL A 458 -21.26 24.47 5.42
CA VAL A 458 -21.12 23.86 6.74
C VAL A 458 -22.16 22.75 6.91
N VAL A 459 -21.71 21.56 7.27
CA VAL A 459 -22.55 20.43 7.64
C VAL A 459 -22.42 20.21 9.14
N VAL A 460 -23.54 20.30 9.86
CA VAL A 460 -23.62 20.06 11.30
C VAL A 460 -24.27 18.70 11.53
N LEU A 461 -23.55 17.78 12.18
CA LEU A 461 -24.04 16.46 12.53
C LEU A 461 -24.45 16.47 14.01
N ARG A 462 -25.75 16.26 14.27
CA ARG A 462 -26.31 16.12 15.62
C ARG A 462 -26.91 14.73 15.80
N GLN A 463 -27.10 14.31 17.04
CA GLN A 463 -27.87 13.10 17.34
C GLN A 463 -29.37 13.37 17.29
N SER A 464 -30.16 12.44 16.75
CA SER A 464 -31.61 12.51 16.84
C SER A 464 -32.15 11.99 18.17
N ASP A 465 -31.36 11.18 18.87
CA ASP A 465 -31.71 10.57 20.15
C ASP A 465 -30.88 11.22 21.27
N PRO A 466 -31.46 11.49 22.45
CA PRO A 466 -30.75 12.18 23.54
C PRO A 466 -29.65 11.34 24.21
N LEU A 467 -29.66 10.01 24.05
CA LEU A 467 -28.72 9.09 24.68
C LEU A 467 -27.73 8.49 23.70
N VAL A 468 -28.08 8.36 22.42
CA VAL A 468 -27.24 7.70 21.42
C VAL A 468 -27.00 8.60 20.22
N PHE A 469 -25.74 8.85 19.93
CA PHE A 469 -25.35 9.51 18.68
C PHE A 469 -25.41 8.53 17.51
N ASN A 470 -24.64 7.43 17.58
CA ASN A 470 -24.69 6.36 16.59
C ASN A 470 -23.94 5.11 17.07
N HIS A 471 -24.53 3.93 16.89
CA HIS A 471 -23.92 2.62 17.20
C HIS A 471 -23.43 1.87 15.94
N GLY A 472 -23.54 2.47 14.75
CA GLY A 472 -23.21 1.84 13.48
C GLY A 472 -24.34 0.99 12.90
N ALA A 473 -23.99 -0.01 12.09
CA ALA A 473 -24.96 -0.87 11.40
C ALA A 473 -25.74 -1.76 12.39
N PRO A 474 -27.04 -2.01 12.17
CA PRO A 474 -27.79 -2.97 12.97
C PRO A 474 -27.30 -4.38 12.64
N ILE A 475 -26.79 -5.09 13.65
CA ILE A 475 -26.21 -6.43 13.50
C ILE A 475 -27.31 -7.52 13.35
N GLU A 476 -28.56 -7.19 13.72
CA GLU A 476 -29.70 -8.13 13.80
C GLU A 476 -30.82 -7.84 12.79
N SER A 477 -30.55 -7.11 11.69
CA SER A 477 -31.61 -6.81 10.72
C SER A 477 -31.84 -8.00 9.76
N ASN A 478 -32.99 -8.67 9.90
CA ASN A 478 -33.56 -9.67 8.99
C ASN A 478 -33.90 -9.15 7.56
N ASN A 479 -33.35 -8.01 7.14
CA ASN A 479 -33.67 -7.39 5.85
C ASN A 479 -32.54 -7.60 4.83
N GLU A 480 -32.96 -7.93 3.60
CA GLU A 480 -32.19 -8.32 2.40
C GLU A 480 -31.22 -7.24 1.84
N ILE A 481 -30.63 -6.38 2.66
CA ILE A 481 -29.46 -5.60 2.24
C ILE A 481 -28.24 -6.49 2.48
N SER A 482 -27.67 -7.03 1.40
CA SER A 482 -26.38 -7.71 1.45
C SER A 482 -25.38 -6.84 2.22
N ILE A 483 -24.76 -7.40 3.27
CA ILE A 483 -23.72 -6.73 4.09
C ILE A 483 -22.66 -6.06 3.19
N ALA A 484 -22.35 -6.64 2.03
CA ALA A 484 -21.46 -6.04 1.04
C ALA A 484 -21.97 -4.68 0.51
N LYS A 485 -23.25 -4.58 0.13
CA LYS A 485 -23.85 -3.30 -0.31
C LYS A 485 -23.87 -2.25 0.79
N PHE A 486 -24.11 -2.66 2.03
CA PHE A 486 -24.04 -1.75 3.18
C PHE A 486 -22.60 -1.22 3.37
N MET A 487 -21.61 -2.11 3.28
CA MET A 487 -20.19 -1.76 3.38
C MET A 487 -19.74 -0.84 2.24
N ASP A 488 -20.19 -1.06 1.01
CA ASP A 488 -19.90 -0.19 -0.14
C ASP A 488 -20.43 1.23 0.08
N ARG A 489 -21.65 1.37 0.64
CA ARG A 489 -22.21 2.69 1.00
C ARG A 489 -21.44 3.36 2.13
N TYR A 490 -20.94 2.57 3.09
CA TYR A 490 -20.11 3.07 4.19
C TYR A 490 -18.74 3.58 3.70
N VAL A 491 -18.13 2.89 2.74
CA VAL A 491 -16.91 3.34 2.06
C VAL A 491 -17.17 4.63 1.29
N ALA A 492 -18.24 4.69 0.50
CA ALA A 492 -18.62 5.89 -0.25
C ALA A 492 -18.85 7.10 0.67
N LEU A 493 -19.44 6.88 1.86
CA LEU A 493 -19.61 7.93 2.87
C LEU A 493 -18.26 8.41 3.43
N SER A 494 -17.36 7.49 3.78
CA SER A 494 -16.00 7.85 4.23
C SER A 494 -15.24 8.64 3.16
N GLU A 495 -15.32 8.22 1.89
CA GLU A 495 -14.69 8.93 0.76
C GLU A 495 -15.32 10.33 0.54
N ALA A 496 -16.63 10.47 0.74
CA ALA A 496 -17.29 11.77 0.69
C ALA A 496 -16.78 12.71 1.79
N PHE A 497 -16.58 12.22 3.01
CA PHE A 497 -15.97 13.00 4.10
C PHE A 497 -14.50 13.35 3.86
N GLU A 498 -13.75 12.49 3.15
CA GLU A 498 -12.36 12.75 2.76
C GLU A 498 -12.24 13.81 1.66
N SER A 499 -13.20 13.84 0.73
CA SER A 499 -13.17 14.70 -0.47
C SER A 499 -14.03 15.97 -0.37
N THR A 500 -14.80 16.14 0.71
CA THR A 500 -15.67 17.30 0.90
C THR A 500 -14.89 18.60 1.14
N SER A 501 -15.36 19.68 0.50
CA SER A 501 -14.93 21.05 0.78
C SER A 501 -15.78 21.73 1.88
N SER A 502 -16.91 21.12 2.25
CA SER A 502 -17.76 21.59 3.34
C SER A 502 -17.03 21.46 4.66
N THR A 503 -17.25 22.40 5.56
CA THR A 503 -16.85 22.27 6.97
C THR A 503 -17.76 21.26 7.66
N VAL A 504 -17.20 20.23 8.30
CA VAL A 504 -17.97 19.24 9.05
C VAL A 504 -17.82 19.47 10.56
N VAL A 505 -18.93 19.73 11.23
CA VAL A 505 -19.00 19.88 12.69
C VAL A 505 -19.83 18.74 13.26
N ALA A 506 -19.24 17.91 14.12
CA ALA A 506 -19.95 16.87 14.86
C ALA A 506 -20.24 17.34 16.29
N ILE A 507 -21.48 17.16 16.75
CA ILE A 507 -21.94 17.53 18.09
C ILE A 507 -22.45 16.26 18.77
N ILE A 508 -21.76 15.83 19.82
CA ILE A 508 -21.95 14.51 20.43
C ILE A 508 -22.32 14.69 21.90
N GLU A 509 -23.54 14.31 22.26
CA GLU A 509 -24.08 14.43 23.62
C GLU A 509 -24.28 13.04 24.27
N GLY A 510 -24.36 12.00 23.45
CA GLY A 510 -24.62 10.62 23.84
C GLY A 510 -23.55 9.62 23.40
N GLU A 511 -23.93 8.35 23.34
CA GLU A 511 -23.03 7.25 23.05
C GLU A 511 -22.68 7.14 21.57
N VAL A 512 -21.40 6.88 21.30
CA VAL A 512 -20.87 6.54 19.98
C VAL A 512 -20.21 5.18 20.07
N ARG A 513 -20.65 4.22 19.25
CA ARG A 513 -20.09 2.85 19.23
C ARG A 513 -19.80 2.36 17.81
N GLY A 514 -18.77 1.54 17.70
CA GLY A 514 -18.42 0.80 16.48
C GLY A 514 -18.32 1.70 15.25
N GLY A 515 -19.11 1.41 14.21
CA GLY A 515 -19.16 2.23 13.00
C GLY A 515 -19.43 3.72 13.25
N GLY A 516 -20.25 4.05 14.26
CA GLY A 516 -20.54 5.44 14.63
C GLY A 516 -19.29 6.27 14.97
N MET A 517 -18.17 5.63 15.32
CA MET A 517 -16.89 6.29 15.55
C MET A 517 -16.31 6.96 14.28
N LEU A 518 -16.90 6.72 13.10
CA LEU A 518 -16.54 7.41 11.85
C LEU A 518 -16.76 8.92 11.98
N PHE A 519 -17.88 9.34 12.56
CA PHE A 519 -18.28 10.76 12.61
C PHE A 519 -17.32 11.63 13.42
N PRO A 520 -16.95 11.30 14.68
CA PRO A 520 -15.91 12.04 15.38
C PRO A 520 -14.54 11.94 14.68
N ALA A 521 -14.23 10.81 14.02
CA ALA A 521 -12.96 10.64 13.33
C ALA A 521 -12.80 11.60 12.13
N VAL A 522 -13.86 11.83 11.36
CA VAL A 522 -13.80 12.62 10.11
C VAL A 522 -14.19 14.09 10.25
N ALA A 523 -14.79 14.49 11.37
CA ALA A 523 -15.22 15.87 11.61
C ALA A 523 -14.03 16.84 11.63
N ASP A 524 -14.20 18.02 11.03
CA ASP A 524 -13.19 19.09 11.13
C ASP A 524 -13.20 19.73 12.51
N VAL A 525 -14.36 19.73 13.18
CA VAL A 525 -14.52 20.05 14.60
C VAL A 525 -15.49 19.06 15.23
N CYS A 526 -15.06 18.42 16.30
CA CYS A 526 -15.86 17.51 17.10
C CYS A 526 -16.03 18.08 18.51
N VAL A 527 -17.28 18.42 18.85
CA VAL A 527 -17.68 18.98 20.13
C VAL A 527 -18.46 17.92 20.88
N ALA A 528 -18.13 17.70 22.15
CA ALA A 528 -18.88 16.77 22.97
C ALA A 528 -19.24 17.35 24.34
N THR A 529 -20.34 16.87 24.92
CA THR A 529 -20.68 17.17 26.31
C THR A 529 -20.05 16.15 27.25
N LYS A 530 -20.09 16.41 28.56
CA LYS A 530 -19.58 15.48 29.59
C LYS A 530 -20.34 14.15 29.64
N LYS A 531 -21.51 14.05 29.02
CA LYS A 531 -22.34 12.85 28.97
C LYS A 531 -21.93 11.88 27.85
N ALA A 532 -21.16 12.35 26.87
CA ALA A 532 -20.77 11.54 25.73
C ALA A 532 -19.80 10.41 26.12
N SER A 533 -19.94 9.27 25.44
CA SER A 533 -19.02 8.14 25.62
C SER A 533 -18.71 7.46 24.29
N PHE A 534 -17.53 6.87 24.17
CA PHE A 534 -16.97 6.37 22.91
C PHE A 534 -16.45 4.93 23.07
N GLY A 535 -16.46 4.12 22.02
CA GLY A 535 -15.86 2.77 22.06
C GLY A 535 -15.98 1.96 20.76
N LEU A 536 -15.12 0.95 20.63
CA LEU A 536 -15.08 -0.01 19.51
C LEU A 536 -15.31 -1.45 20.01
N PRO A 537 -16.56 -1.83 20.34
CA PRO A 537 -16.84 -3.12 20.98
C PRO A 537 -16.72 -4.35 20.05
N GLU A 538 -16.37 -4.17 18.78
CA GLU A 538 -16.35 -5.22 17.75
C GLU A 538 -15.49 -6.43 18.13
N ILE A 539 -14.36 -6.22 18.80
CA ILE A 539 -13.44 -7.30 19.20
C ILE A 539 -14.10 -8.30 20.17
N HIS A 540 -15.03 -7.84 21.01
CA HIS A 540 -15.78 -8.71 21.94
C HIS A 540 -16.76 -9.64 21.21
N ARG A 541 -16.97 -9.45 19.90
CA ARG A 541 -17.81 -10.24 19.02
C ARG A 541 -17.01 -10.89 17.87
N ASN A 542 -15.67 -10.90 17.96
CA ASN A 542 -14.76 -11.33 16.89
C ASN A 542 -15.00 -10.59 15.55
N MET A 543 -15.51 -9.36 15.61
CA MET A 543 -15.65 -8.49 14.46
C MET A 543 -14.50 -7.49 14.41
N VAL A 544 -14.31 -6.86 13.25
CA VAL A 544 -13.26 -5.84 13.06
C VAL A 544 -13.89 -4.48 12.74
N PRO A 545 -13.41 -3.39 13.35
CA PRO A 545 -13.78 -2.03 12.96
C PRO A 545 -13.12 -1.70 11.62
N SER A 546 -13.83 -1.96 10.51
CA SER A 546 -13.27 -1.92 9.15
C SER A 546 -13.01 -0.49 8.64
N VAL A 547 -14.00 0.17 8.03
CA VAL A 547 -13.86 1.51 7.42
C VAL A 547 -13.44 2.57 8.44
N VAL A 548 -13.98 2.47 9.66
CA VAL A 548 -13.73 3.43 10.74
C VAL A 548 -12.30 3.43 11.25
N SER A 549 -11.59 2.28 11.22
CA SER A 549 -10.20 2.23 11.69
C SER A 549 -9.26 3.07 10.84
N LYS A 550 -9.51 3.20 9.52
CA LYS A 550 -8.74 4.08 8.64
C LYS A 550 -8.89 5.55 9.06
N ALA A 551 -10.12 6.02 9.23
CA ALA A 551 -10.41 7.38 9.65
C ALA A 551 -9.83 7.69 11.04
N LEU A 552 -9.90 6.71 11.96
CA LEU A 552 -9.30 6.86 13.30
C LEU A 552 -7.77 6.91 13.26
N VAL A 553 -7.10 6.17 12.38
CA VAL A 553 -5.63 6.30 12.23
C VAL A 553 -5.24 7.70 11.78
N GLU A 554 -6.01 8.31 10.89
CA GLU A 554 -5.77 9.68 10.43
C GLU A 554 -5.96 10.71 11.55
N ARG A 555 -6.92 10.48 12.46
CA ARG A 555 -7.19 11.39 13.59
C ARG A 555 -6.31 11.15 14.82
N LEU A 556 -6.12 9.90 15.23
CA LEU A 556 -5.52 9.51 16.51
C LEU A 556 -4.10 8.91 16.38
N GLY A 557 -3.63 8.67 15.16
CA GLY A 557 -2.42 7.91 14.88
C GLY A 557 -2.59 6.39 15.10
N GLN A 558 -1.58 5.62 14.71
CA GLN A 558 -1.67 4.15 14.72
C GLN A 558 -1.72 3.56 16.13
N SER A 559 -0.98 4.11 17.09
CA SER A 559 -0.88 3.53 18.43
C SER A 559 -2.20 3.53 19.18
N THR A 560 -2.84 4.71 19.25
CA THR A 560 -4.10 4.89 19.94
C THR A 560 -5.20 4.09 19.26
N THR A 561 -5.25 4.10 17.93
CA THR A 561 -6.26 3.34 17.17
C THR A 561 -6.13 1.84 17.40
N ARG A 562 -4.92 1.28 17.32
CA ARG A 562 -4.69 -0.15 17.60
C ARG A 562 -5.12 -0.54 19.00
N ARG A 563 -4.77 0.27 20.02
CA ARG A 563 -5.21 0.05 21.40
C ARG A 563 -6.73 -0.07 21.47
N LEU A 564 -7.46 0.92 20.95
CA LEU A 564 -8.92 0.95 21.00
C LEU A 564 -9.55 -0.26 20.27
N CYS A 565 -9.02 -0.64 19.11
CA CYS A 565 -9.50 -1.82 18.37
C CYS A 565 -9.23 -3.15 19.09
N LEU A 566 -8.11 -3.26 19.80
CA LEU A 566 -7.69 -4.51 20.45
C LEU A 566 -8.29 -4.69 21.85
N THR A 567 -8.55 -3.61 22.58
CA THR A 567 -9.17 -3.68 23.92
C THR A 567 -10.68 -3.65 23.86
N GLY A 568 -11.25 -3.01 22.84
CA GLY A 568 -12.68 -2.69 22.77
C GLY A 568 -13.15 -1.89 23.98
N GLU A 569 -12.26 -1.10 24.59
CA GLU A 569 -12.57 -0.30 25.77
C GLU A 569 -13.58 0.81 25.43
N SER A 570 -14.45 1.11 26.40
CA SER A 570 -15.28 2.32 26.36
C SER A 570 -14.63 3.41 27.20
N PHE A 571 -14.70 4.66 26.74
CA PHE A 571 -14.09 5.81 27.41
C PHE A 571 -14.96 7.06 27.33
N GLN A 572 -14.75 7.97 28.28
CA GLN A 572 -15.55 9.19 28.45
C GLN A 572 -14.90 10.40 27.76
N THR A 573 -15.64 11.50 27.71
CA THR A 573 -15.28 12.76 27.03
C THR A 573 -13.89 13.30 27.39
N GLU A 574 -13.45 13.24 28.65
CA GLU A 574 -12.13 13.74 29.06
C GLU A 574 -10.99 12.95 28.42
N GLN A 575 -11.14 11.62 28.34
CA GLN A 575 -10.18 10.78 27.66
C GLN A 575 -10.23 11.00 26.15
N ALA A 576 -11.42 11.20 25.58
CA ALA A 576 -11.59 11.52 24.17
C ALA A 576 -10.87 12.83 23.77
N LEU A 577 -10.94 13.86 24.62
CA LEU A 577 -10.21 15.12 24.42
C LEU A 577 -8.70 14.89 24.52
N ARG A 578 -8.27 14.14 25.54
CA ARG A 578 -6.85 13.87 25.81
C ARG A 578 -6.15 13.13 24.67
N ILE A 579 -6.87 12.27 23.95
CA ILE A 579 -6.33 11.48 22.84
C ILE A 579 -6.55 12.12 21.47
N GLY A 580 -7.12 13.33 21.40
CA GLY A 580 -7.37 14.03 20.14
C GLY A 580 -8.61 13.57 19.35
N LEU A 581 -9.47 12.73 19.93
CA LEU A 581 -10.70 12.28 19.26
C LEU A 581 -11.75 13.40 19.17
N ILE A 582 -11.79 14.29 20.15
CA ILE A 582 -12.66 15.47 20.16
C ILE A 582 -11.84 16.73 20.40
N ASP A 583 -12.39 17.88 20.01
CA ASP A 583 -11.70 19.17 20.07
C ASP A 583 -12.15 20.03 21.27
N HIS A 584 -13.41 19.89 21.68
CA HIS A 584 -13.99 20.70 22.75
C HIS A 584 -14.94 19.89 23.64
N ILE A 585 -14.84 20.16 24.94
CA ILE A 585 -15.84 19.76 25.94
C ILE A 585 -16.67 21.00 26.27
N VAL A 586 -17.99 20.91 26.12
CA VAL A 586 -18.92 22.02 26.38
C VAL A 586 -19.99 21.55 27.36
N ASP A 587 -20.34 22.40 28.32
CA ASP A 587 -21.45 22.12 29.24
C ASP A 587 -22.80 22.21 28.50
N ASP A 588 -23.76 21.37 28.87
CA ASP A 588 -25.04 21.24 28.14
C ASP A 588 -25.76 22.60 27.97
N ASP A 589 -25.74 23.45 29.01
CA ASP A 589 -26.39 24.76 29.02
C ASP A 589 -25.77 25.75 28.01
N ASP A 590 -24.49 25.56 27.67
CA ASP A 590 -23.74 26.43 26.76
C ASP A 590 -23.65 25.87 25.33
N LEU A 591 -24.11 24.63 25.10
CA LEU A 591 -23.88 23.89 23.87
C LEU A 591 -24.48 24.59 22.64
N ASP A 592 -25.76 24.96 22.69
CA ASP A 592 -26.43 25.61 21.56
C ASP A 592 -25.81 26.97 21.22
N GLN A 593 -25.36 27.69 22.25
CA GLN A 593 -24.68 28.98 22.08
C GLN A 593 -23.29 28.79 21.45
N PHE A 594 -22.53 27.77 21.89
CA PHE A 594 -21.24 27.40 21.31
C PHE A 594 -21.37 27.00 19.84
N VAL A 595 -22.35 26.15 19.53
CA VAL A 595 -22.64 25.66 18.17
C VAL A 595 -23.01 26.82 17.26
N SER A 596 -23.94 27.68 17.68
CA SER A 596 -24.36 28.86 16.93
C SER A 596 -23.19 29.80 16.61
N ASN A 597 -22.30 30.01 17.58
CA ASN A 597 -21.10 30.84 17.40
C ASN A 597 -20.09 30.19 16.45
N THR A 598 -19.90 28.88 16.53
CA THR A 598 -19.01 28.10 15.68
C THR A 598 -19.50 28.12 14.23
N VAL A 599 -20.77 27.77 14.00
CA VAL A 599 -21.39 27.78 12.67
C VAL A 599 -21.30 29.18 12.04
N ARG A 600 -21.65 30.24 12.80
CA ARG A 600 -21.57 31.63 12.31
C ARG A 600 -20.14 32.02 11.91
N ARG A 601 -19.15 31.62 12.70
CA ARG A 601 -17.72 31.94 12.45
C ARG A 601 -17.21 31.28 11.17
N TRP A 602 -17.65 30.07 10.86
CA TRP A 602 -17.15 29.30 9.71
C TRP A 602 -17.94 29.61 8.44
N LYS A 603 -19.26 29.81 8.55
CA LYS A 603 -20.09 30.32 7.45
C LYS A 603 -19.54 31.64 6.89
N SER A 604 -19.17 32.58 7.76
CA SER A 604 -18.60 33.88 7.33
C SER A 604 -17.21 33.79 6.69
N ARG A 605 -16.57 32.61 6.70
CA ARG A 605 -15.22 32.37 6.17
C ARG A 605 -15.18 31.20 5.18
N ALA A 606 -16.33 30.73 4.71
CA ALA A 606 -16.43 29.54 3.87
C ALA A 606 -15.46 29.50 2.67
N PRO A 607 -15.25 30.61 1.90
CA PRO A 607 -14.26 30.62 0.83
C PRO A 607 -12.83 30.32 1.30
N ALA A 608 -12.43 30.87 2.45
CA ALA A 608 -11.12 30.65 3.04
C ALA A 608 -10.98 29.23 3.58
N THR A 609 -12.01 28.70 4.25
CA THR A 609 -12.01 27.32 4.76
C THR A 609 -11.94 26.30 3.62
N ARG A 610 -12.71 26.51 2.52
CA ARG A 610 -12.63 25.68 1.31
C ARG A 610 -11.24 25.71 0.69
N PHE A 611 -10.62 26.89 0.58
CA PHE A 611 -9.25 27.03 0.09
C PHE A 611 -8.25 26.28 0.98
N ILE A 612 -8.38 26.40 2.32
CA ILE A 612 -7.53 25.66 3.25
C ILE A 612 -7.69 24.15 3.04
N LYS A 613 -8.92 23.64 2.98
CA LYS A 613 -9.19 22.21 2.84
C LYS A 613 -8.78 21.63 1.48
N ASN A 614 -8.94 22.39 0.39
CA ASN A 614 -8.68 21.87 -0.95
C ASN A 614 -7.23 22.11 -1.41
N GLU A 615 -6.63 23.24 -1.03
CA GLU A 615 -5.36 23.70 -1.60
C GLU A 615 -4.20 23.68 -0.58
N LEU A 616 -4.44 24.00 0.70
CA LEU A 616 -3.37 24.09 1.71
C LEU A 616 -3.18 22.80 2.53
N LEU A 617 -4.28 22.18 2.94
CA LEU A 617 -4.33 21.02 3.84
C LEU A 617 -5.31 19.95 3.30
N PRO A 618 -5.13 19.43 2.07
CA PRO A 618 -5.96 18.35 1.57
C PRO A 618 -5.79 17.10 2.45
N LYS A 619 -6.92 16.52 2.91
CA LYS A 619 -6.95 15.24 3.65
C LYS A 619 -6.26 14.12 2.86
N THR A 620 -6.28 14.18 1.52
CA THR A 620 -5.51 13.29 0.63
C THR A 620 -4.06 13.75 0.46
N SER A 621 -3.34 13.81 1.57
CA SER A 621 -1.91 14.02 1.58
C SER A 621 -1.21 12.66 1.47
N THR A 622 -0.97 12.17 0.25
CA THR A 622 0.02 11.12 -0.01
C THR A 622 1.44 11.69 0.11
N HIS A 623 1.78 12.22 1.28
CA HIS A 623 3.15 12.61 1.61
C HIS A 623 3.87 11.42 2.25
N SER A 624 4.30 10.48 1.39
CA SER A 624 5.42 9.61 1.74
C SER A 624 6.69 10.46 1.76
N LEU A 625 6.96 11.09 2.90
CA LEU A 625 8.30 11.60 3.19
C LEU A 625 9.13 10.41 3.64
N ALA A 626 9.80 9.83 2.65
CA ALA A 626 10.71 8.72 2.75
C ALA A 626 11.93 9.07 3.63
N MET A 627 12.12 8.28 4.69
CA MET A 627 13.37 8.17 5.44
C MET A 627 13.90 6.72 5.49
N GLY A 628 13.10 5.71 5.09
CA GLY A 628 13.52 4.30 5.05
C GLY A 628 14.56 3.99 3.95
N THR A 629 14.68 4.86 2.95
CA THR A 629 15.67 4.80 1.86
C THR A 629 17.07 5.29 2.26
N VAL A 630 17.26 5.89 3.45
CA VAL A 630 18.56 6.49 3.83
C VAL A 630 19.52 5.49 4.50
N ALA A 631 19.07 4.29 4.89
CA ALA A 631 19.99 3.24 5.40
C ALA A 631 19.62 1.80 5.02
N GLY A 632 18.46 1.59 4.38
CA GLY A 632 17.82 0.28 4.34
C GLY A 632 18.40 -0.76 3.38
N THR A 633 18.92 -0.38 2.22
CA THR A 633 19.11 -1.36 1.12
C THR A 633 20.56 -1.70 0.82
N TRP A 634 21.51 -0.78 1.01
CA TRP A 634 22.92 -1.06 0.73
C TRP A 634 23.53 -2.10 1.69
N LEU A 635 22.96 -2.23 2.90
CA LEU A 635 23.54 -3.02 3.99
C LEU A 635 22.97 -4.42 4.18
N MET A 636 21.82 -4.72 3.58
CA MET A 636 21.22 -6.05 3.66
C MET A 636 21.52 -6.94 2.46
N GLN A 637 22.11 -6.39 1.39
CA GLN A 637 22.41 -7.14 0.16
C GLN A 637 23.84 -7.70 0.12
N GLN A 638 24.72 -7.24 1.00
CA GLN A 638 25.90 -8.00 1.37
C GLN A 638 25.50 -8.78 2.60
N GLY A 639 25.19 -10.07 2.42
CA GLY A 639 25.37 -11.01 3.52
C GLY A 639 26.81 -10.88 3.94
N GLY A 640 27.07 -10.13 5.00
CA GLY A 640 28.24 -10.40 5.80
C GLY A 640 28.11 -11.87 6.13
N ALA A 641 28.99 -12.69 5.57
CA ALA A 641 29.42 -13.86 6.30
C ALA A 641 29.83 -13.29 7.66
N GLY A 642 28.92 -13.34 8.62
CA GLY A 642 29.27 -13.09 9.99
C GLY A 642 30.37 -14.08 10.24
N ASP A 643 31.61 -13.59 10.35
CA ASP A 643 32.64 -14.36 11.02
C ASP A 643 31.97 -14.95 12.24
N ASN A 644 32.02 -16.27 12.42
CA ASN A 644 31.48 -16.97 13.57
C ASN A 644 31.95 -16.23 14.83
N HIS A 645 31.16 -15.28 15.30
CA HIS A 645 31.41 -14.55 16.52
C HIS A 645 31.08 -15.56 17.60
N ASP A 646 32.10 -15.93 18.37
CA ASP A 646 32.00 -16.88 19.47
C ASP A 646 30.88 -16.38 20.40
N ILE A 647 29.70 -17.03 20.31
CA ILE A 647 28.49 -16.59 21.00
C ILE A 647 28.71 -16.88 22.49
N GLY A 648 29.08 -15.84 23.24
CA GLY A 648 29.36 -15.95 24.66
C GLY A 648 28.19 -16.58 25.43
N LYS A 649 28.48 -17.54 26.31
CA LYS A 649 27.55 -18.36 27.12
C LYS A 649 26.76 -17.60 28.21
N HIS A 650 26.26 -16.39 27.98
CA HIS A 650 25.47 -15.64 28.97
C HIS A 650 24.05 -15.36 28.47
N GLU A 651 23.09 -15.43 29.40
CA GLU A 651 21.66 -15.39 29.12
C GLU A 651 21.16 -13.94 29.00
N VAL A 652 20.65 -13.57 27.82
CA VAL A 652 20.18 -12.20 27.52
C VAL A 652 18.66 -12.07 27.49
N LEU A 653 17.94 -13.18 27.28
CA LEU A 653 16.48 -13.20 27.14
C LEU A 653 15.91 -14.50 27.73
N LYS A 654 14.93 -14.38 28.63
CA LYS A 654 14.14 -15.50 29.17
C LYS A 654 12.76 -15.52 28.55
N ILE A 655 12.25 -16.72 28.27
CA ILE A 655 10.97 -16.91 27.58
C ILE A 655 10.16 -18.01 28.26
N SER A 656 8.98 -17.65 28.72
CA SER A 656 7.93 -18.58 29.14
C SER A 656 6.68 -18.37 28.29
N ILE A 657 5.93 -19.45 28.06
CA ILE A 657 4.60 -19.41 27.46
C ILE A 657 3.72 -20.24 28.38
N ASP A 658 2.64 -19.65 28.89
CA ASP A 658 1.70 -20.36 29.75
C ASP A 658 0.65 -21.14 28.95
N GLU A 659 -0.22 -21.86 29.67
CA GLU A 659 -1.30 -22.67 29.09
C GLU A 659 -2.35 -21.86 28.32
N TYR A 660 -2.44 -20.55 28.57
CA TYR A 660 -3.36 -19.63 27.89
C TYR A 660 -2.75 -19.01 26.62
N GLY A 661 -1.46 -19.28 26.36
CA GLY A 661 -0.71 -18.71 25.24
C GLY A 661 -0.16 -17.32 25.52
N VAL A 662 -0.02 -16.92 26.79
CA VAL A 662 0.66 -15.67 27.16
C VAL A 662 2.16 -15.93 27.18
N ALA A 663 2.88 -15.32 26.23
CA ALA A 663 4.33 -15.42 26.15
C ALA A 663 5.00 -14.27 26.91
N THR A 664 5.77 -14.56 27.96
CA THR A 664 6.56 -13.55 28.68
C THR A 664 8.01 -13.57 28.21
N LEU A 665 8.43 -12.49 27.55
CA LEU A 665 9.80 -12.23 27.13
C LEU A 665 10.46 -11.27 28.14
N THR A 666 11.40 -11.80 28.92
CA THR A 666 12.12 -11.01 29.93
C THR A 666 13.56 -10.76 29.49
N MET A 667 13.88 -9.51 29.16
CA MET A 667 15.25 -9.08 28.88
C MET A 667 16.06 -9.09 30.19
N CYS A 668 17.14 -9.85 30.24
CA CYS A 668 17.88 -10.13 31.48
C CYS A 668 19.41 -10.00 31.35
N ASP A 669 19.89 -9.26 30.36
CA ASP A 669 21.32 -9.09 30.10
C ASP A 669 21.98 -8.18 31.14
N THR A 670 22.54 -8.79 32.19
CA THR A 670 23.30 -8.09 33.22
C THR A 670 24.70 -7.66 32.76
N THR A 671 25.24 -8.27 31.71
CA THR A 671 26.59 -7.98 31.20
C THR A 671 26.60 -6.65 30.45
N TYR A 672 25.64 -6.48 29.55
CA TYR A 672 25.53 -5.27 28.72
C TYR A 672 24.28 -4.45 29.04
N GLN A 673 23.63 -4.71 30.17
CA GLN A 673 22.57 -3.88 30.75
C GLN A 673 21.40 -3.67 29.76
N ASN A 674 20.87 -4.76 29.20
CA ASN A 674 19.80 -4.74 28.19
C ASN A 674 20.06 -3.69 27.10
N THR A 675 21.26 -3.69 26.53
CA THR A 675 21.58 -2.92 25.34
C THR A 675 21.31 -3.72 24.07
N MET A 676 21.19 -3.02 22.94
CA MET A 676 21.10 -3.64 21.62
C MET A 676 22.42 -4.33 21.28
N THR A 677 22.39 -5.66 21.30
CA THR A 677 23.51 -6.54 20.99
C THR A 677 23.10 -7.59 19.95
N PHE A 678 24.08 -8.20 19.29
CA PHE A 678 23.82 -9.32 18.37
C PHE A 678 23.27 -10.53 19.12
N GLU A 679 23.74 -10.73 20.35
CA GLU A 679 23.30 -11.78 21.27
C GLU A 679 21.81 -11.61 21.60
N MET A 680 21.36 -10.39 21.95
CA MET A 680 19.94 -10.09 22.17
C MET A 680 19.10 -10.35 20.90
N THR A 681 19.59 -9.91 19.74
CA THR A 681 18.90 -10.12 18.45
C THR A 681 18.74 -11.59 18.12
N ALA A 682 19.82 -12.38 18.26
CA ALA A 682 19.81 -13.80 18.00
C ALA A 682 18.86 -14.55 18.96
N ALA A 683 18.83 -14.15 20.24
CA ALA A 683 17.91 -14.70 21.22
C ALA A 683 16.45 -14.46 20.84
N ILE A 684 16.08 -13.23 20.46
CA ILE A 684 14.72 -12.92 19.97
C ILE A 684 14.38 -13.74 18.71
N ARG A 685 15.27 -13.75 17.71
CA ARG A 685 15.08 -14.52 16.46
C ARG A 685 14.86 -16.00 16.71
N SER A 686 15.63 -16.59 17.63
CA SER A 686 15.49 -18.00 18.01
C SER A 686 14.13 -18.33 18.63
N ALA A 687 13.48 -17.33 19.24
CA ALA A 687 12.18 -17.47 19.87
C ALA A 687 11.00 -17.36 18.90
N LEU A 688 11.17 -16.62 17.79
CA LEU A 688 10.07 -16.29 16.88
C LEU A 688 9.29 -17.52 16.41
N PRO A 689 9.90 -18.66 16.02
CA PRO A 689 9.14 -19.84 15.59
C PRO A 689 8.25 -20.42 16.70
N ARG A 690 8.72 -20.41 17.96
CA ARG A 690 7.96 -20.86 19.12
C ARG A 690 6.82 -19.91 19.44
N LEU A 691 7.09 -18.60 19.41
CA LEU A 691 6.08 -17.57 19.64
C LEU A 691 4.96 -17.61 18.58
N ARG A 692 5.29 -17.78 17.30
CA ARG A 692 4.28 -17.90 16.21
C ARG A 692 3.34 -19.08 16.38
N ARG A 693 3.81 -20.18 16.96
CA ARG A 693 3.05 -21.42 17.09
C ARG A 693 2.23 -21.46 18.37
N ASP A 694 2.82 -20.98 19.47
CA ASP A 694 2.33 -21.26 20.82
C ASP A 694 1.79 -20.01 21.55
N ALA A 695 2.10 -18.79 21.09
CA ALA A 695 1.70 -17.55 21.75
C ALA A 695 0.50 -16.87 21.08
N LYS A 696 -0.39 -16.31 21.89
CA LYS A 696 -1.54 -15.47 21.50
C LYS A 696 -1.31 -14.00 21.83
N VAL A 697 -0.54 -13.72 22.87
CA VAL A 697 -0.14 -12.37 23.30
C VAL A 697 1.28 -12.42 23.86
N ILE A 698 2.04 -11.34 23.71
CA ILE A 698 3.42 -11.22 24.17
C ILE A 698 3.51 -10.15 25.25
N ILE A 699 4.09 -10.48 26.39
CA ILE A 699 4.51 -9.52 27.42
C ILE A 699 6.02 -9.33 27.29
N LEU A 700 6.45 -8.12 26.95
CA LEU A 700 7.86 -7.73 26.88
C LEU A 700 8.24 -6.94 28.13
N MET A 701 9.19 -7.45 28.92
CA MET A 701 9.61 -6.82 30.18
C MET A 701 11.11 -6.97 30.43
N SER A 702 11.60 -6.34 31.49
CA SER A 702 12.99 -6.40 31.93
C SER A 702 13.10 -6.95 33.34
N SER A 703 14.10 -7.80 33.60
CA SER A 703 14.45 -8.21 34.97
C SER A 703 15.45 -7.27 35.64
N LEU A 704 15.95 -6.26 34.92
CA LEU A 704 16.86 -5.24 35.47
C LEU A 704 16.06 -4.09 36.08
N ASN A 705 16.74 -3.19 36.80
CA ASN A 705 16.15 -1.95 37.32
C ASN A 705 15.85 -0.89 36.24
N HIS A 706 15.92 -1.26 34.97
CA HIS A 706 15.59 -0.44 33.82
C HIS A 706 15.13 -1.32 32.66
N PHE A 707 14.31 -0.77 31.78
CA PHE A 707 13.76 -1.51 30.65
C PHE A 707 14.82 -1.80 29.58
N HIS A 708 15.31 -0.75 28.90
CA HIS A 708 16.26 -0.89 27.79
C HIS A 708 16.95 0.46 27.52
N VAL A 709 18.28 0.46 27.33
CA VAL A 709 19.10 1.70 27.24
C VAL A 709 19.81 1.93 25.90
N GLY A 710 19.43 1.18 24.85
CA GLY A 710 19.87 1.42 23.47
C GLY A 710 21.20 0.73 23.15
N LEU A 711 22.01 1.28 22.23
CA LEU A 711 23.30 0.69 21.82
C LEU A 711 24.38 0.89 22.89
N ASN A 712 25.24 -0.12 23.09
CA ASN A 712 26.37 -0.04 24.03
C ASN A 712 27.54 0.79 23.45
N PRO A 713 27.91 1.95 24.05
CA PRO A 713 29.01 2.78 23.56
C PRO A 713 30.40 2.11 23.62
N ALA A 714 30.61 1.13 24.50
CA ALA A 714 31.89 0.45 24.62
C ALA A 714 32.21 -0.39 23.37
N LYS A 715 31.23 -1.13 22.81
CA LYS A 715 31.38 -1.89 21.55
C LYS A 715 31.53 -0.96 20.33
N THR A 716 31.01 0.27 20.37
CA THR A 716 31.21 1.25 19.28
C THR A 716 32.65 1.78 19.15
N ARG A 717 33.52 1.59 20.16
CA ARG A 717 34.95 1.98 20.07
C ARG A 717 35.72 1.11 19.08
N GLU A 718 35.39 -0.17 18.98
CA GLU A 718 35.97 -1.13 18.04
C GLU A 718 35.62 -0.79 16.58
N TRP A 719 34.55 0.00 16.39
CA TRP A 719 34.04 0.39 15.08
C TRP A 719 34.73 1.64 14.51
N ARG A 720 35.52 2.37 15.31
CA ARG A 720 36.13 3.67 14.93
C ARG A 720 37.01 3.63 13.68
N ASN A 721 37.59 2.47 13.36
CA ASN A 721 38.50 2.31 12.22
C ASN A 721 37.86 1.55 11.05
N ARG A 722 36.55 1.26 11.11
CA ARG A 722 35.81 0.53 10.06
C ARG A 722 35.10 1.52 9.12
N PRO A 723 34.92 1.16 7.84
CA PRO A 723 34.07 1.93 6.93
C PRO A 723 32.68 2.14 7.52
N THR A 724 32.17 3.38 7.47
CA THR A 724 30.90 3.81 8.09
C THR A 724 29.71 2.96 7.66
N CYS A 725 29.76 2.45 6.44
CA CYS A 725 28.72 1.59 5.92
C CYS A 725 28.64 0.26 6.68
N HIS A 726 29.75 -0.44 6.93
CA HIS A 726 29.75 -1.68 7.74
C HIS A 726 29.23 -1.45 9.17
N ILE A 727 29.55 -0.30 9.76
CA ILE A 727 29.02 0.09 11.07
C ILE A 727 27.49 0.20 11.03
N ALA A 728 26.95 0.78 9.96
CA ALA A 728 25.51 0.89 9.78
C ALA A 728 24.83 -0.48 9.52
N ALA A 729 25.50 -1.47 8.91
CA ALA A 729 24.98 -2.85 8.77
C ALA A 729 24.84 -3.50 10.14
N ASP A 730 25.91 -3.44 10.93
CA ASP A 730 25.97 -4.04 12.26
C ASP A 730 24.93 -3.40 13.19
N MET A 731 24.79 -2.07 13.13
CA MET A 731 23.73 -1.35 13.84
C MET A 731 22.35 -1.82 13.38
N LYS A 732 22.10 -1.94 12.07
CA LYS A 732 20.82 -2.41 11.53
C LYS A 732 20.48 -3.81 12.05
N GLU A 733 21.42 -4.74 11.99
CA GLU A 733 21.20 -6.11 12.47
C GLU A 733 20.81 -6.15 13.95
N CYS A 734 21.41 -5.29 14.79
CA CYS A 734 21.05 -5.19 16.21
C CYS A 734 19.61 -4.69 16.48
N TYR A 735 18.93 -4.08 15.51
CA TYR A 735 17.51 -3.71 15.62
C TYR A 735 16.57 -4.80 15.09
N MET A 736 17.04 -5.65 14.17
CA MET A 736 16.15 -6.49 13.39
C MET A 736 15.36 -7.51 14.21
N GLY A 737 15.92 -8.00 15.33
CA GLY A 737 15.20 -8.92 16.20
C GLY A 737 13.92 -8.30 16.78
N PHE A 738 13.97 -7.05 17.23
CA PHE A 738 12.80 -6.34 17.76
C PHE A 738 11.81 -5.95 16.67
N VAL A 739 12.28 -5.62 15.46
CA VAL A 739 11.40 -5.37 14.30
C VAL A 739 10.65 -6.64 13.89
N GLU A 740 11.34 -7.78 13.85
CA GLU A 740 10.75 -9.08 13.52
C GLU A 740 9.76 -9.54 14.60
N LEU A 741 10.03 -9.21 15.87
CA LEU A 741 9.08 -9.40 16.97
C LEU A 741 7.83 -8.52 16.80
N ALA A 742 8.00 -7.24 16.47
CA ALA A 742 6.88 -6.31 16.26
C ALA A 742 6.01 -6.66 15.03
N THR A 743 6.61 -7.29 14.01
CA THR A 743 5.93 -7.70 12.78
C THR A 743 5.37 -9.13 12.84
N LEU A 744 5.37 -9.75 14.03
CA LEU A 744 4.95 -11.15 14.21
C LEU A 744 3.44 -11.37 14.01
N GLY A 745 2.64 -10.31 14.10
CA GLY A 745 1.18 -10.37 14.00
C GLY A 745 0.47 -10.75 15.30
N LEU A 746 1.19 -10.77 16.44
CA LEU A 746 0.64 -11.00 17.78
C LEU A 746 0.61 -9.69 18.57
N PRO A 747 -0.41 -9.43 19.42
CA PRO A 747 -0.42 -8.27 20.32
C PRO A 747 0.75 -8.30 21.30
N ILE A 748 1.43 -7.16 21.48
CA ILE A 748 2.58 -7.02 22.38
C ILE A 748 2.32 -5.97 23.45
N ILE A 749 2.47 -6.35 24.72
CA ILE A 749 2.36 -5.50 25.91
C ILE A 749 3.76 -5.25 26.47
N ALA A 750 4.22 -4.00 26.48
CA ALA A 750 5.46 -3.62 27.14
C ALA A 750 5.23 -3.25 28.61
N ILE A 751 5.99 -3.85 29.51
CA ILE A 751 6.07 -3.43 30.92
C ILE A 751 7.36 -2.62 31.09
N LEU A 752 7.21 -1.31 31.23
CA LEU A 752 8.29 -0.34 31.29
C LEU A 752 8.64 -0.03 32.75
N ASN A 753 9.92 -0.09 33.08
CA ASN A 753 10.45 0.27 34.39
C ASN A 753 11.78 1.03 34.26
N GLY A 754 12.10 1.90 35.21
CA GLY A 754 13.34 2.67 35.24
C GLY A 754 13.66 3.38 33.91
N LYS A 755 14.87 3.18 33.38
CA LYS A 755 15.34 3.90 32.18
C LYS A 755 14.82 3.28 30.87
N VAL A 756 14.16 4.09 30.06
CA VAL A 756 13.77 3.78 28.66
C VAL A 756 14.45 4.78 27.74
N TYR A 757 15.70 4.51 27.36
CA TYR A 757 16.57 5.50 26.71
C TYR A 757 16.94 5.10 25.29
N GLY A 758 17.06 6.08 24.41
CA GLY A 758 17.57 5.89 23.05
C GLY A 758 16.79 4.80 22.30
N GLY A 759 17.45 3.67 22.01
CA GLY A 759 16.84 2.51 21.34
C GLY A 759 15.76 1.77 22.16
N GLY A 760 15.62 2.04 23.47
CA GLY A 760 14.49 1.53 24.25
C GLY A 760 13.14 2.19 23.92
N LEU A 761 13.16 3.45 23.47
CA LEU A 761 11.95 4.18 23.06
C LEU A 761 11.25 3.56 21.84
N PRO A 762 11.94 3.27 20.71
CA PRO A 762 11.28 2.63 19.57
C PRO A 762 10.78 1.22 19.91
N ILE A 763 11.49 0.46 20.76
CA ILE A 763 11.02 -0.85 21.24
C ILE A 763 9.68 -0.70 21.98
N ALA A 764 9.56 0.27 22.88
CA ALA A 764 8.30 0.53 23.59
C ALA A 764 7.17 0.99 22.65
N LEU A 765 7.49 1.80 21.64
CA LEU A 765 6.52 2.28 20.64
C LEU A 765 6.04 1.19 19.68
N TRP A 766 6.88 0.20 19.38
CA TRP A 766 6.50 -0.97 18.58
C TRP A 766 5.53 -1.90 19.28
N CYS A 767 5.43 -1.85 20.61
CA CYS A 767 4.44 -2.61 21.35
C CYS A 767 3.04 -1.98 21.20
N ASP A 768 1.99 -2.81 21.19
CA ASP A 768 0.60 -2.37 21.06
C ASP A 768 0.08 -1.71 22.34
N TYR A 769 0.55 -2.19 23.50
CA TYR A 769 0.19 -1.66 24.81
C TYR A 769 1.44 -1.39 25.64
N ARG A 770 1.39 -0.37 26.50
CA ARG A 770 2.50 -0.01 27.40
C ARG A 770 1.96 0.24 28.80
N ILE A 771 2.55 -0.43 29.77
CA ILE A 771 2.29 -0.22 31.20
C ILE A 771 3.61 0.26 31.79
N ALA A 772 3.63 1.46 32.36
CA ALA A 772 4.83 2.06 32.92
C ALA A 772 4.69 2.20 34.44
N SER A 773 5.75 1.89 35.18
CA SER A 773 5.85 2.29 36.58
C SER A 773 6.05 3.82 36.69
N ALA A 774 5.69 4.40 37.84
CA ALA A 774 5.71 5.85 38.03
C ALA A 774 7.13 6.47 37.96
N ASP A 775 8.16 5.65 38.17
CA ASP A 775 9.59 6.00 38.12
C ASP A 775 10.21 5.85 36.73
N VAL A 776 9.42 5.53 35.70
CA VAL A 776 9.94 5.42 34.33
C VAL A 776 10.47 6.77 33.86
N ASP A 777 11.76 6.78 33.52
CA ASP A 777 12.46 7.91 32.95
C ASP A 777 12.72 7.66 31.47
N MET A 778 12.12 8.49 30.62
CA MET A 778 12.19 8.39 29.15
C MET A 778 13.05 9.52 28.61
N HIS A 779 14.16 9.19 27.96
CA HIS A 779 15.10 10.21 27.49
C HIS A 779 15.65 9.91 26.08
N PHE A 780 15.66 10.96 25.25
CA PHE A 780 16.33 10.99 23.95
C PHE A 780 17.86 11.12 24.15
N GLY A 781 18.51 10.04 24.59
CA GLY A 781 19.89 10.02 25.07
C GLY A 781 21.03 10.28 24.08
N ASN A 782 20.76 10.67 22.82
CA ASN A 782 21.76 10.58 21.75
C ASN A 782 22.27 11.93 21.20
N LEU A 783 21.52 13.04 21.34
CA LEU A 783 21.89 14.34 20.77
C LEU A 783 23.07 15.02 21.49
N SER A 784 23.13 14.94 22.82
CA SER A 784 24.24 15.46 23.62
C SER A 784 25.58 14.74 23.38
N ARG A 785 25.56 13.61 22.66
CA ARG A 785 26.73 12.80 22.29
C ARG A 785 27.03 12.79 20.79
N GLY A 786 26.35 13.64 20.00
CA GLY A 786 26.56 13.75 18.55
C GLY A 786 26.00 12.58 17.73
N MET A 787 25.12 11.75 18.31
CA MET A 787 24.46 10.64 17.62
C MET A 787 23.03 11.06 17.23
N SER A 788 22.69 10.97 15.94
CA SER A 788 21.30 11.16 15.48
C SER A 788 20.41 10.04 16.03
N PRO A 789 19.14 10.30 16.39
CA PRO A 789 18.18 9.22 16.60
C PRO A 789 18.02 8.43 15.29
N ALA A 790 18.74 7.31 15.18
CA ALA A 790 18.57 6.30 14.14
C ALA A 790 17.64 5.19 14.65
N GLY A 791 17.15 4.33 13.74
CA GLY A 791 16.31 3.18 14.08
C GLY A 791 14.80 3.46 14.09
N GLN A 792 14.27 3.99 12.99
CA GLN A 792 12.85 4.33 12.77
C GLN A 792 12.22 5.31 13.79
N LEU A 793 12.87 5.69 14.88
CA LEU A 793 12.29 6.49 15.95
C LEU A 793 11.69 7.81 15.46
N SER A 794 12.37 8.58 14.60
CA SER A 794 11.80 9.82 14.05
C SER A 794 10.54 9.60 13.19
N GLN A 795 10.42 8.44 12.55
CA GLN A 795 9.23 8.04 11.78
C GLN A 795 8.11 7.54 12.72
N LEU A 796 8.46 6.69 13.69
CA LEU A 796 7.53 6.16 14.68
C LEU A 796 6.94 7.28 15.54
N LEU A 797 7.72 8.29 15.94
CA LEU A 797 7.18 9.44 16.67
C LEU A 797 6.12 10.17 15.85
N ARG A 798 6.32 10.32 14.53
CA ARG A 798 5.31 10.94 13.65
C ARG A 798 4.05 10.06 13.48
N GLU A 799 4.23 8.73 13.40
CA GLU A 799 3.14 7.78 13.13
C GLU A 799 2.36 7.36 14.40
N TYR A 800 3.00 7.38 15.57
CA TYR A 800 2.47 6.88 16.84
C TYR A 800 2.20 7.98 17.88
N LEU A 801 2.78 9.18 17.70
CA LEU A 801 2.51 10.37 18.52
C LEU A 801 1.94 11.48 17.64
N SER A 802 0.78 11.24 17.03
CA SER A 802 -0.09 12.35 16.61
C SER A 802 -0.64 13.01 17.89
N PRO A 803 -0.84 14.35 17.91
CA PRO A 803 -1.28 15.09 19.10
C PRO A 803 -2.51 14.49 19.80
#